data_AF-A0A7H8K4E6-F1
#
_entry.id   AF-A0A7H8K4E6-F1
#
_cell.length_a   1.000
_cell.length_b   1.000
_cell.length_c   1.000
_cell.angle_alpha   90.00
_cell.angle_beta   90.00
_cell.angle_gamma   90.00
#
_symmetry.space_group_name_H-M   'P 1'
#
loop_
_entity.id
_entity.type
_entity.pdbx_description
1 polymer ?
#
loop_
_entity_poly.entity_id
_entity_poly.type
_entity_poly.pdbx_seq_one_letter_code
_entity_poly.pdbx_strand_id
1 'polypeptide(L)'
;MVSFLRTTFLVVSEEETVALTGQLPAVRTARISTVLTLTMCLVGTLAAVPGTAIAASPEPTAELVLPAEARAIPRATRILNAGDTGFLWAQEGDDRLLWTVYANGTTTALDQRLPAPVQYDFRGWWPSAPSFHPGWYGAGSDTVAVYSAEPSPRVTLLRGASNGRTVTLPEGRSYQGTFGDTILTRTDDLAYHLLRDGVERPVSGFPDGVTEAAVEDADARSVIVRYRLADPVDEWRKWGLIDVASGVFTRLPDRLDPFDAWEVSGFRLATESILRLRSGRSLLDVLDREDFSAPTHTVTTGHLNYQAAHGLVGASLLSVDPIATGNNIYRGQRLWAERVDGTRRPATVMNPAAHQIVQAPDGSALVAGAREYVEEGDLDWGIWRISPTPDGSVTRHRITSVQPVPAQIHGLALGSGILSTADNSTIYSPSDFLGTYRSTWLTTPTGGGVPAVERATRDALVGGRDGSCGTSDNPRCITMFADGTGHHGRANATYRDVTMLYANGSAASGPSIETKHFAPRLIDLSGRYAVIDGGTYSTQYIGEFRPGAAGVVLQNRSFVGAAVWGSTLWSGSAASGVVTATQLPTGTVLESFTTSNGCSATRLQAVGRWVYWACVDYTYSERGSGVWDRVAKRHLPAPARDVLLGDGYLVEQVNGGLRLVDLNGQRPARTLVDADDLGPGAAPRTAWTVDRFGGAVAYADRRQQVHIVPTGIPASALSVIDSTVSDETDAWSGQWWLSKPAASWQFVVRDAAGTALRTLSGSSVRGLLRVAWDGRDSAGRPLADGAFAWTLTAQPADGVGPALTVAGPRLAPPPPPPPPAPAPPTATKKPSISGTLAVGSTVKAAPGTWSPAPTSYAYQWSANGTAIKSATGASLKVTPSVVGKRLTVTVTARRTGHPSGVATSPASAVVAKGKASKATKKPSVSGTPKVGRTVKALVGTWSPKVDSYRYEWRLNGKVIKGATGKTLKLKSSMRNKKLTVVVIARKAGYVDGRSTSKAVTVRR
;
A
#
# COMPACT_ATOMS: atom_id res chain seq x y z
N MET A 1 26.31 40.39 9.22
CA MET A 1 26.40 39.81 10.58
C MET A 1 26.86 38.36 10.42
N VAL A 2 28.11 38.08 10.81
CA VAL A 2 28.78 36.76 11.01
C VAL A 2 28.75 35.78 9.81
N SER A 3 29.76 35.73 8.92
CA SER A 3 31.13 35.17 9.05
C SER A 3 31.18 33.63 9.07
N PHE A 4 31.54 33.03 7.92
CA PHE A 4 31.91 31.62 7.79
C PHE A 4 33.42 31.52 7.54
N LEU A 5 34.09 30.75 8.41
CA LEU A 5 35.53 30.48 8.38
C LEU A 5 35.88 29.45 7.30
N ARG A 6 36.92 29.79 6.52
CA ARG A 6 37.71 28.93 5.66
C ARG A 6 38.53 27.94 6.49
N THR A 7 38.68 26.71 6.00
CA THR A 7 39.86 25.89 6.25
C THR A 7 40.37 25.34 4.92
N THR A 8 41.54 25.84 4.52
CA THR A 8 42.33 25.40 3.37
C THR A 8 43.19 24.21 3.79
N PHE A 9 43.26 23.17 2.96
CA PHE A 9 44.45 22.32 2.85
C PHE A 9 44.89 22.28 1.39
N LEU A 10 46.19 22.48 1.21
CA LEU A 10 46.94 22.69 -0.03
C LEU A 10 47.91 21.49 -0.16
N VAL A 11 48.52 21.35 -1.35
CA VAL A 11 49.71 20.51 -1.72
C VAL A 11 49.33 19.21 -2.47
N VAL A 12 49.84 18.85 -3.66
CA VAL A 12 50.80 19.43 -4.63
C VAL A 12 50.57 18.75 -5.99
N SER A 13 50.89 19.47 -7.07
CA SER A 13 50.96 19.03 -8.46
C SER A 13 52.14 18.09 -8.75
N GLU A 14 52.01 17.17 -9.71
CA GLU A 14 52.95 17.09 -10.85
C GLU A 14 52.43 16.13 -11.94
N GLU A 15 52.72 16.51 -13.18
CA GLU A 15 52.40 15.88 -14.45
C GLU A 15 53.28 14.65 -14.71
N GLU A 16 52.78 13.67 -15.47
CA GLU A 16 53.44 13.30 -16.74
C GLU A 16 52.51 12.47 -17.64
N THR A 17 52.54 12.83 -18.91
CA THR A 17 51.82 12.29 -20.06
C THR A 17 52.59 11.09 -20.63
N VAL A 18 51.92 10.12 -21.26
CA VAL A 18 52.23 9.64 -22.64
C VAL A 18 51.05 8.83 -23.17
N ALA A 19 50.63 9.19 -24.38
CA ALA A 19 49.57 8.59 -25.18
C ALA A 19 49.97 7.25 -25.81
N LEU A 20 48.99 6.41 -26.15
CA LEU A 20 49.07 5.53 -27.32
C LEU A 20 47.69 5.32 -27.95
N THR A 21 47.68 5.63 -29.24
CA THR A 21 46.63 5.60 -30.26
C THR A 21 46.24 4.18 -30.65
N GLY A 22 45.03 4.01 -31.21
CA GLY A 22 44.71 2.80 -31.99
C GLY A 22 43.22 2.55 -32.21
N GLN A 23 42.70 3.04 -33.34
CA GLN A 23 41.39 2.69 -33.93
C GLN A 23 41.19 1.19 -34.10
N LEU A 24 39.94 0.71 -34.03
CA LEU A 24 39.37 -0.29 -34.96
C LEU A 24 37.82 -0.20 -34.95
N PRO A 25 37.13 -0.48 -36.07
CA PRO A 25 35.72 -0.11 -36.30
C PRO A 25 34.71 -1.23 -36.03
N ALA A 26 33.45 -0.81 -36.03
CA ALA A 26 32.21 -1.59 -35.89
C ALA A 26 32.04 -2.74 -36.89
N VAL A 27 31.42 -3.84 -36.45
CA VAL A 27 30.65 -4.76 -37.30
C VAL A 27 29.37 -5.20 -36.59
N ARG A 28 28.27 -5.08 -37.34
CA ARG A 28 26.89 -5.50 -37.05
C ARG A 28 26.79 -7.00 -36.79
N THR A 29 25.91 -7.42 -35.88
CA THR A 29 25.48 -8.82 -35.77
C THR A 29 23.97 -8.94 -35.93
N ALA A 30 23.58 -9.60 -37.01
CA ALA A 30 22.24 -10.12 -37.26
C ALA A 30 22.06 -11.49 -36.60
N ARG A 31 20.83 -11.79 -36.21
CA ARG A 31 20.37 -13.07 -35.63
C ARG A 31 20.43 -14.21 -36.64
N ILE A 32 20.99 -15.36 -36.26
CA ILE A 32 20.56 -16.70 -36.72
C ILE A 32 20.73 -17.68 -35.55
N SER A 33 19.65 -18.41 -35.24
CA SER A 33 19.62 -19.56 -34.34
C SER A 33 20.02 -20.83 -35.09
N THR A 34 20.94 -21.66 -34.57
CA THR A 34 20.91 -23.13 -34.80
C THR A 34 21.69 -23.88 -33.72
N VAL A 35 21.11 -25.02 -33.33
CA VAL A 35 21.55 -26.07 -32.39
C VAL A 35 22.66 -26.93 -33.01
N LEU A 36 23.72 -27.32 -32.27
CA LEU A 36 24.22 -28.71 -32.19
C LEU A 36 25.39 -28.93 -31.21
N THR A 37 25.20 -29.98 -30.41
CA THR A 37 26.11 -30.96 -29.77
C THR A 37 27.65 -30.82 -29.75
N LEU A 38 28.16 -31.09 -28.54
CA LEU A 38 29.47 -31.61 -28.13
C LEU A 38 30.12 -32.63 -29.08
N THR A 39 31.45 -32.54 -29.28
CA THR A 39 32.37 -33.69 -29.15
C THR A 39 33.84 -33.24 -28.93
N MET A 40 34.51 -33.93 -28.01
CA MET A 40 35.91 -33.78 -27.58
C MET A 40 36.94 -34.05 -28.70
N CYS A 41 38.10 -33.40 -28.62
CA CYS A 41 39.40 -34.07 -28.82
C CYS A 41 40.51 -33.43 -27.98
N LEU A 42 41.40 -34.31 -27.54
CA LEU A 42 42.45 -34.16 -26.54
C LEU A 42 43.80 -33.78 -27.19
N VAL A 43 44.76 -33.45 -26.32
CA VAL A 43 46.24 -33.54 -26.44
C VAL A 43 47.00 -32.20 -26.49
N GLY A 44 47.90 -32.03 -25.50
CA GLY A 44 49.07 -31.15 -25.61
C GLY A 44 49.59 -30.62 -24.27
N THR A 45 50.26 -31.44 -23.46
CA THR A 45 50.95 -31.02 -22.22
C THR A 45 52.22 -30.24 -22.53
N LEU A 46 52.31 -29.00 -22.04
CA LEU A 46 53.55 -28.28 -21.79
C LEU A 46 53.54 -27.79 -20.33
N ALA A 47 54.52 -28.27 -19.56
CA ALA A 47 54.71 -27.93 -18.16
C ALA A 47 55.23 -26.49 -18.01
N ALA A 48 54.58 -25.70 -17.15
CA ALA A 48 55.08 -24.42 -16.66
C ALA A 48 55.03 -24.37 -15.12
N VAL A 49 56.13 -23.86 -14.58
CA VAL A 49 56.52 -23.64 -13.17
C VAL A 49 55.49 -22.78 -12.41
N PRO A 50 55.30 -22.93 -11.08
CA PRO A 50 54.10 -22.46 -10.39
C PRO A 50 54.04 -20.94 -10.30
N GLY A 51 53.14 -20.34 -11.08
CA GLY A 51 52.64 -18.99 -10.83
C GLY A 51 51.68 -19.05 -9.64
N THR A 52 51.92 -18.20 -8.64
CA THR A 52 51.00 -17.95 -7.53
C THR A 52 49.57 -17.82 -8.06
N ALA A 53 48.70 -18.73 -7.63
CA ALA A 53 47.29 -18.70 -7.96
C ALA A 53 46.70 -17.37 -7.50
N ILE A 54 46.46 -16.46 -8.44
CA ILE A 54 45.45 -15.43 -8.26
C ILE A 54 44.16 -16.22 -8.01
N ALA A 55 43.59 -16.05 -6.84
CA ALA A 55 42.32 -16.67 -6.48
C ALA A 55 41.33 -16.39 -7.61
N ALA A 56 40.94 -17.44 -8.32
CA ALA A 56 39.85 -17.36 -9.28
C ALA A 56 38.65 -16.78 -8.55
N SER A 57 38.04 -15.73 -9.12
CA SER A 57 36.74 -15.24 -8.69
C SER A 57 35.81 -16.46 -8.52
N PRO A 58 35.10 -16.60 -7.39
CA PRO A 58 34.22 -17.75 -7.20
C PRO A 58 33.22 -17.77 -8.37
N GLU A 59 33.11 -18.91 -9.05
CA GLU A 59 32.06 -19.12 -10.04
C GLU A 59 30.71 -18.70 -9.43
N PRO A 60 29.85 -17.97 -10.17
CA PRO A 60 28.54 -17.61 -9.66
C PRO A 60 27.80 -18.90 -9.31
N THR A 61 27.48 -19.09 -8.03
CA THR A 61 26.58 -20.16 -7.60
C THR A 61 25.31 -20.04 -8.45
N ALA A 62 24.96 -21.09 -9.18
CA ALA A 62 23.72 -21.10 -9.94
C ALA A 62 22.55 -20.72 -9.02
N GLU A 63 21.74 -19.77 -9.46
CA GLU A 63 20.63 -19.19 -8.70
C GLU A 63 19.42 -18.96 -9.63
N LEU A 64 18.24 -18.79 -9.04
CA LEU A 64 17.04 -18.39 -9.76
C LEU A 64 16.84 -16.89 -9.62
N VAL A 65 16.76 -16.17 -10.74
CA VAL A 65 16.47 -14.73 -10.76
C VAL A 65 15.07 -14.50 -11.29
N LEU A 66 14.20 -13.92 -10.46
CA LEU A 66 12.87 -13.49 -10.85
C LEU A 66 12.92 -12.05 -11.37
N PRO A 67 12.35 -11.75 -12.54
CA PRO A 67 12.32 -10.40 -13.07
C PRO A 67 11.47 -9.49 -12.19
N ALA A 68 11.81 -8.20 -12.17
CA ALA A 68 10.96 -7.19 -11.54
C ALA A 68 9.66 -7.00 -12.33
N GLU A 69 8.57 -6.79 -11.62
CA GLU A 69 7.28 -6.40 -12.20
C GLU A 69 7.30 -4.94 -12.64
N ALA A 70 6.32 -4.52 -13.44
CA ALA A 70 6.17 -3.10 -13.79
C ALA A 70 5.52 -2.32 -12.64
N ARG A 71 6.07 -1.15 -12.33
CA ARG A 71 5.50 -0.20 -11.38
C ARG A 71 4.13 0.27 -11.86
N ALA A 72 3.18 0.38 -10.93
CA ALA A 72 1.81 0.77 -11.25
C ALA A 72 1.72 2.18 -11.88
N ILE A 73 2.47 3.16 -11.36
CA ILE A 73 2.55 4.48 -12.00
C ILE A 73 3.49 4.41 -13.21
N PRO A 74 3.11 5.02 -14.35
CA PRO A 74 3.92 4.96 -15.56
C PRO A 74 5.28 5.64 -15.37
N ARG A 75 6.21 5.34 -16.27
CA ARG A 75 7.52 6.02 -16.30
C ARG A 75 7.29 7.49 -16.63
N ALA A 76 7.84 8.40 -15.83
CA ALA A 76 7.77 9.81 -16.16
C ALA A 76 8.47 10.07 -17.50
N THR A 77 7.75 10.75 -18.39
CA THR A 77 8.16 10.97 -19.79
C THR A 77 8.01 12.44 -20.08
N ARG A 78 9.07 13.07 -20.62
CA ARG A 78 9.08 14.49 -20.97
C ARG A 78 9.50 14.66 -22.41
N ILE A 79 8.62 15.25 -23.21
CA ILE A 79 8.94 15.64 -24.58
C ILE A 79 9.55 17.04 -24.51
N LEU A 80 10.77 17.19 -25.01
CA LEU A 80 11.60 18.39 -24.82
C LEU A 80 11.59 19.28 -26.05
N ASN A 81 11.46 18.70 -27.24
CA ASN A 81 11.35 19.40 -28.52
C ASN A 81 10.65 18.49 -29.55
N ALA A 82 9.86 19.07 -30.45
CA ALA A 82 9.27 18.39 -31.61
C ALA A 82 9.69 19.11 -32.91
N GLY A 83 10.27 18.35 -33.83
CA GLY A 83 10.70 18.82 -35.14
C GLY A 83 9.88 18.21 -36.27
N ASP A 84 10.39 18.37 -37.49
CA ASP A 84 9.77 17.89 -38.73
C ASP A 84 9.96 16.38 -38.93
N THR A 85 11.16 15.87 -38.64
CA THR A 85 11.51 14.46 -38.88
C THR A 85 11.52 13.61 -37.61
N GLY A 86 11.62 14.24 -36.44
CA GLY A 86 11.62 13.55 -35.17
C GLY A 86 11.38 14.47 -33.99
N PHE A 87 11.65 13.96 -32.79
CA PHE A 87 11.47 14.68 -31.54
C PHE A 87 12.50 14.27 -30.50
N LEU A 88 12.80 15.19 -29.60
CA LEU A 88 13.67 14.99 -28.45
C LEU A 88 12.82 14.75 -27.21
N TRP A 89 13.19 13.76 -26.42
CA TRP A 89 12.52 13.45 -25.17
C TRP A 89 13.50 12.88 -24.14
N ALA A 90 13.02 12.77 -22.91
CA ALA A 90 13.73 12.14 -21.81
C ALA A 90 12.75 11.40 -20.90
N GLN A 91 13.30 10.53 -20.06
CA GLN A 91 12.52 9.64 -19.21
C GLN A 91 13.16 9.43 -17.84
N GLU A 92 12.35 9.09 -16.86
CA GLU A 92 12.83 8.75 -15.52
C GLU A 92 13.85 7.61 -15.56
N GLY A 93 14.91 7.71 -14.75
CA GLY A 93 15.96 6.69 -14.64
C GLY A 93 16.93 6.59 -15.81
N ASP A 94 16.83 7.48 -16.81
CA ASP A 94 17.81 7.64 -17.89
C ASP A 94 18.13 9.13 -18.02
N ASP A 95 19.37 9.51 -17.71
CA ASP A 95 19.82 10.90 -17.76
C ASP A 95 20.19 11.34 -19.19
N ARG A 96 20.20 10.43 -20.17
CA ARG A 96 20.53 10.77 -21.57
C ARG A 96 19.36 11.44 -22.27
N LEU A 97 19.67 12.33 -23.20
CA LEU A 97 18.70 12.85 -24.15
C LEU A 97 18.40 11.81 -25.24
N LEU A 98 17.13 11.62 -25.58
CA LEU A 98 16.67 10.61 -26.53
C LEU A 98 16.05 11.28 -27.76
N TRP A 99 16.62 11.05 -28.93
CA TRP A 99 16.07 11.51 -30.20
C TRP A 99 15.35 10.37 -30.91
N THR A 100 14.07 10.55 -31.25
CA THR A 100 13.26 9.54 -31.96
C THR A 100 12.79 10.06 -33.31
N VAL A 101 13.03 9.29 -34.37
CA VAL A 101 12.60 9.63 -35.74
C VAL A 101 11.17 9.14 -35.98
N TYR A 102 10.30 9.98 -36.54
CA TYR A 102 8.90 9.64 -36.78
C TYR A 102 8.71 8.48 -37.76
N ALA A 103 9.52 8.45 -38.82
CA ALA A 103 9.35 7.53 -39.95
C ALA A 103 9.42 6.05 -39.54
N ASN A 104 10.20 5.72 -38.51
CA ASN A 104 10.44 4.33 -38.11
C ASN A 104 10.45 4.12 -36.58
N GLY A 105 10.26 5.16 -35.77
CA GLY A 105 10.30 5.08 -34.31
C GLY A 105 11.68 4.78 -33.71
N THR A 106 12.75 4.80 -34.52
CA THR A 106 14.11 4.52 -34.04
C THR A 106 14.54 5.61 -33.08
N THR A 107 14.99 5.19 -31.90
CA THR A 107 15.44 6.08 -30.83
C THR A 107 16.95 5.98 -30.68
N THR A 108 17.62 7.13 -30.72
CA THR A 108 19.07 7.26 -30.51
C THR A 108 19.32 8.03 -29.22
N ALA A 109 20.07 7.43 -28.30
CA ALA A 109 20.52 8.12 -27.10
C ALA A 109 21.73 9.00 -27.44
N LEU A 110 21.66 10.28 -27.09
CA LEU A 110 22.74 11.23 -27.31
C LEU A 110 23.75 11.16 -26.16
N ASP A 111 24.98 11.61 -26.42
CA ASP A 111 26.03 11.67 -25.40
C ASP A 111 25.73 12.72 -24.32
N GLN A 112 24.89 13.71 -24.63
CA GLN A 112 24.54 14.76 -23.71
C GLN A 112 23.58 14.26 -22.63
N ARG A 113 23.80 14.76 -21.41
CA ARG A 113 23.06 14.38 -20.20
C ARG A 113 22.18 15.51 -19.69
N LEU A 114 21.03 15.16 -19.15
CA LEU A 114 20.16 16.05 -18.41
C LEU A 114 20.82 16.47 -17.10
N PRO A 115 20.85 17.78 -16.78
CA PRO A 115 21.38 18.26 -15.51
C PRO A 115 20.45 17.97 -14.31
N ALA A 116 19.18 17.64 -14.58
CA ALA A 116 18.18 17.31 -13.57
C ALA A 116 17.36 16.08 -14.00
N PRO A 117 17.08 15.13 -13.09
CA PRO A 117 16.36 13.90 -13.44
C PRO A 117 14.89 14.16 -13.75
N VAL A 118 14.34 13.39 -14.68
CA VAL A 118 12.89 13.33 -14.92
C VAL A 118 12.25 12.50 -13.81
N GLN A 119 11.22 13.03 -13.15
CA GLN A 119 10.50 12.37 -12.07
C GLN A 119 8.99 12.40 -12.31
N TYR A 120 8.30 11.39 -11.78
CA TYR A 120 6.85 11.30 -11.89
C TYR A 120 6.19 12.21 -10.85
N ASP A 121 5.74 13.37 -11.28
CA ASP A 121 5.18 14.38 -10.39
C ASP A 121 3.67 14.17 -10.17
N PHE A 122 3.34 13.42 -9.12
CA PHE A 122 1.97 13.28 -8.65
C PHE A 122 1.58 14.36 -7.62
N ARG A 123 2.50 15.25 -7.21
CA ARG A 123 2.25 16.31 -6.21
C ARG A 123 2.06 17.69 -6.83
N GLY A 124 2.24 17.82 -8.15
CA GLY A 124 2.15 19.08 -8.89
C GLY A 124 3.34 20.02 -8.65
N TRP A 125 4.46 19.50 -8.15
CA TRP A 125 5.72 20.22 -8.00
C TRP A 125 6.63 19.95 -9.22
N TRP A 126 6.51 20.81 -10.22
CA TRP A 126 7.42 20.77 -11.36
C TRP A 126 8.83 21.22 -10.94
N PRO A 127 9.90 20.53 -11.37
CA PRO A 127 11.25 21.00 -11.13
C PRO A 127 11.41 22.40 -11.72
N SER A 128 11.89 23.37 -10.93
CA SER A 128 12.22 24.73 -11.37
C SER A 128 13.55 24.79 -12.16
N ALA A 129 14.05 23.64 -12.62
CA ALA A 129 15.32 23.55 -13.32
C ALA A 129 15.18 24.17 -14.73
N PRO A 130 16.12 25.06 -15.14
CA PRO A 130 16.05 25.70 -16.44
C PRO A 130 15.94 24.76 -17.64
N SER A 131 16.48 23.54 -17.50
CA SER A 131 16.42 22.48 -18.50
C SER A 131 15.02 22.05 -18.91
N PHE A 132 13.98 22.40 -18.15
CA PHE A 132 12.59 22.08 -18.50
C PHE A 132 11.81 23.31 -18.98
N HIS A 133 12.45 24.46 -19.16
CA HIS A 133 11.81 25.61 -19.79
C HIS A 133 11.61 25.39 -21.30
N PRO A 134 10.52 25.94 -21.88
CA PRO A 134 10.29 25.88 -23.32
C PRO A 134 11.47 26.41 -24.13
N GLY A 135 11.83 25.72 -25.20
CA GLY A 135 12.95 26.12 -26.08
C GLY A 135 14.35 25.82 -25.55
N TRP A 136 14.51 25.35 -24.31
CA TRP A 136 15.85 25.09 -23.75
C TRP A 136 16.67 24.11 -24.60
N TYR A 137 16.02 23.06 -25.11
CA TYR A 137 16.62 22.06 -25.99
C TYR A 137 16.28 22.25 -27.48
N GLY A 138 15.74 23.42 -27.86
CA GLY A 138 15.13 23.65 -29.16
C GLY A 138 13.60 23.66 -29.08
N ALA A 139 12.95 24.36 -30.01
CA ALA A 139 11.52 24.28 -30.23
C ALA A 139 11.16 24.38 -31.72
N GLY A 140 10.16 23.61 -32.13
CA GLY A 140 9.53 23.69 -33.45
C GLY A 140 10.44 23.34 -34.64
N SER A 141 11.50 22.54 -34.43
CA SER A 141 12.40 22.11 -35.51
C SER A 141 13.22 20.88 -35.10
N ASP A 142 13.95 20.29 -36.05
CA ASP A 142 14.87 19.17 -35.78
C ASP A 142 16.16 19.59 -35.05
N THR A 143 16.31 20.86 -34.69
CA THR A 143 17.48 21.34 -33.95
C THR A 143 17.40 20.93 -32.49
N VAL A 144 18.44 20.24 -32.00
CA VAL A 144 18.62 19.96 -30.57
C VAL A 144 19.70 20.88 -30.02
N ALA A 145 19.33 21.74 -29.09
CA ALA A 145 20.22 22.71 -28.47
C ALA A 145 20.78 22.20 -27.13
N VAL A 146 22.08 22.27 -26.96
CA VAL A 146 22.77 21.84 -25.73
C VAL A 146 23.60 23.00 -25.21
N TYR A 147 23.12 23.64 -24.15
CA TYR A 147 23.82 24.74 -23.48
C TYR A 147 24.89 24.23 -22.51
N SER A 148 26.06 24.86 -22.52
CA SER A 148 27.11 24.73 -21.50
C SER A 148 27.57 26.11 -21.04
N ALA A 149 27.69 26.31 -19.73
CA ALA A 149 28.23 27.54 -19.16
C ALA A 149 29.77 27.60 -19.22
N GLU A 150 30.45 26.45 -19.27
CA GLU A 150 31.90 26.36 -19.15
C GLU A 150 32.59 25.72 -20.37
N PRO A 151 33.92 25.96 -20.56
CA PRO A 151 34.70 27.09 -20.02
C PRO A 151 34.24 28.50 -20.45
N SER A 152 33.33 28.62 -21.40
CA SER A 152 32.65 29.87 -21.79
C SER A 152 31.22 29.54 -22.23
N PRO A 153 30.21 30.41 -21.96
CA PRO A 153 28.84 30.15 -22.34
C PRO A 153 28.70 29.86 -23.84
N ARG A 154 28.17 28.69 -24.18
CA ARG A 154 28.02 28.23 -25.56
C ARG A 154 26.81 27.32 -25.72
N VAL A 155 26.29 27.23 -26.93
CA VAL A 155 25.21 26.30 -27.31
C VAL A 155 25.68 25.44 -28.47
N THR A 156 25.57 24.12 -28.32
CA THR A 156 25.79 23.17 -29.42
C THR A 156 24.46 22.83 -30.07
N LEU A 157 24.36 23.07 -31.38
CA LEU A 157 23.17 22.86 -32.21
C LEU A 157 23.35 21.59 -33.04
N LEU A 158 22.78 20.50 -32.56
CA LEU A 158 22.72 19.21 -33.27
C LEU A 158 21.52 19.21 -34.23
N ARG A 159 21.59 18.41 -35.31
CA ARG A 159 20.42 18.11 -36.15
C ARG A 159 19.97 16.68 -35.85
N GLY A 160 18.86 16.56 -35.12
CA GLY A 160 18.42 15.31 -34.53
C GLY A 160 19.52 14.66 -33.69
N ALA A 161 19.96 13.46 -34.09
CA ALA A 161 21.05 12.72 -33.44
C ALA A 161 22.43 12.87 -34.12
N SER A 162 22.57 13.78 -35.09
CA SER A 162 23.82 13.99 -35.81
C SER A 162 24.73 15.00 -35.11
N ASN A 163 26.01 15.00 -35.46
CA ASN A 163 26.96 16.03 -35.02
C ASN A 163 26.42 17.44 -35.29
N GLY A 164 26.74 18.36 -34.40
CA GLY A 164 26.28 19.74 -34.47
C GLY A 164 27.40 20.76 -34.56
N ARG A 165 26.99 22.02 -34.67
CA ARG A 165 27.89 23.19 -34.60
C ARG A 165 27.78 23.83 -33.22
N THR A 166 28.87 24.39 -32.72
CA THR A 166 28.86 25.13 -31.45
C THR A 166 28.90 26.63 -31.72
N VAL A 167 28.05 27.37 -31.02
CA VAL A 167 27.95 28.84 -31.07
C VAL A 167 28.29 29.37 -29.68
N THR A 168 29.33 30.19 -29.57
CA THR A 168 29.68 30.90 -28.33
C THR A 168 28.71 32.07 -28.15
N LEU A 169 28.22 32.26 -26.93
CA LEU A 169 27.36 33.40 -26.61
C LEU A 169 28.21 34.65 -26.38
N PRO A 170 27.76 35.84 -26.83
CA PRO A 170 28.42 37.10 -26.51
C PRO A 170 28.54 37.34 -25.00
N GLU A 171 29.53 38.14 -24.57
CA GLU A 171 29.71 38.47 -23.15
C GLU A 171 28.49 39.20 -22.58
N GLY A 172 28.14 38.91 -21.31
CA GLY A 172 26.96 39.48 -20.66
C GLY A 172 25.62 38.97 -21.21
N ARG A 173 25.62 37.83 -21.91
CA ARG A 173 24.41 37.17 -22.43
C ARG A 173 24.09 35.89 -21.66
N SER A 174 22.84 35.80 -21.21
CA SER A 174 22.25 34.59 -20.66
C SER A 174 21.44 33.86 -21.74
N TYR A 175 21.55 32.53 -21.79
CA TYR A 175 20.78 31.70 -22.71
C TYR A 175 19.30 31.63 -22.29
N GLN A 176 18.38 31.82 -23.26
CA GLN A 176 16.94 31.77 -23.02
C GLN A 176 16.21 30.69 -23.82
N GLY A 177 16.88 30.09 -24.82
CA GLY A 177 16.30 29.04 -25.66
C GLY A 177 16.82 29.09 -27.09
N THR A 178 16.51 28.05 -27.85
CA THR A 178 16.78 27.98 -29.29
C THR A 178 15.47 27.69 -30.02
N PHE A 179 15.20 28.45 -31.06
CA PHE A 179 13.94 28.44 -31.80
C PHE A 179 14.28 28.30 -33.29
N GLY A 180 13.97 27.15 -33.88
CA GLY A 180 14.56 26.78 -35.17
C GLY A 180 16.07 26.61 -35.04
N ASP A 181 16.83 27.44 -35.75
CA ASP A 181 18.30 27.53 -35.68
C ASP A 181 18.79 28.83 -35.01
N THR A 182 17.87 29.62 -34.45
CA THR A 182 18.14 30.93 -33.86
C THR A 182 18.17 30.84 -32.34
N ILE A 183 19.25 31.35 -31.73
CA ILE A 183 19.43 31.35 -30.28
C ILE A 183 18.86 32.66 -29.73
N LEU A 184 17.96 32.57 -28.75
CA LEU A 184 17.53 33.72 -27.96
C LEU A 184 18.42 33.86 -26.74
N THR A 185 18.96 35.05 -26.56
CA THR A 185 19.73 35.44 -25.38
C THR A 185 19.10 36.64 -24.70
N ARG A 186 19.50 36.88 -23.45
CA ARG A 186 19.03 38.03 -22.68
C ARG A 186 20.16 38.64 -21.87
N THR A 187 20.14 39.95 -21.77
CA THR A 187 21.03 40.78 -20.96
C THR A 187 20.59 40.82 -19.49
N ASP A 188 21.42 41.42 -18.63
CA ASP A 188 21.10 41.60 -17.20
C ASP A 188 19.93 42.59 -16.98
N ASP A 189 19.74 43.56 -17.87
CA ASP A 189 18.60 44.49 -17.91
C ASP A 189 17.35 43.91 -18.61
N LEU A 190 17.35 42.59 -18.83
CA LEU A 190 16.22 41.82 -19.38
C LEU A 190 15.88 42.09 -20.86
N ALA A 191 16.76 42.75 -21.62
CA ALA A 191 16.61 42.94 -23.06
C ALA A 191 16.93 41.66 -23.83
N TYR A 192 16.08 41.30 -24.80
CA TYR A 192 16.25 40.10 -25.62
C TYR A 192 17.05 40.35 -26.89
N HIS A 193 17.86 39.37 -27.27
CA HIS A 193 18.68 39.40 -28.48
C HIS A 193 18.59 38.06 -29.22
N LEU A 194 18.50 38.11 -30.55
CA LEU A 194 18.52 36.96 -31.43
C LEU A 194 19.92 36.78 -32.01
N LEU A 195 20.44 35.56 -31.91
CA LEU A 195 21.75 35.18 -32.44
C LEU A 195 21.56 34.07 -33.48
N ARG A 196 21.92 34.36 -34.72
CA ARG A 196 21.88 33.40 -35.83
C ARG A 196 23.15 33.54 -36.67
N ASP A 197 23.81 32.42 -36.93
CA ASP A 197 25.03 32.36 -37.76
C ASP A 197 26.13 33.35 -37.31
N GLY A 198 26.26 33.54 -35.99
CA GLY A 198 27.23 34.46 -35.40
C GLY A 198 26.85 35.94 -35.45
N VAL A 199 25.71 36.27 -36.06
CA VAL A 199 25.17 37.64 -36.12
C VAL A 199 24.13 37.82 -35.01
N GLU A 200 24.40 38.77 -34.12
CA GLU A 200 23.48 39.16 -33.05
C GLU A 200 22.62 40.37 -33.47
N ARG A 201 21.34 40.36 -33.12
CA ARG A 201 20.40 41.46 -33.34
C ARG A 201 19.52 41.68 -32.10
N PRO A 202 19.35 42.91 -31.61
CA PRO A 202 18.41 43.19 -30.52
C PRO A 202 16.97 42.97 -30.98
N VAL A 203 16.11 42.50 -30.06
CA VAL A 203 14.66 42.45 -30.29
C VAL A 203 14.11 43.88 -30.20
N SER A 204 13.54 44.36 -31.30
CA SER A 204 12.97 45.70 -31.41
C SER A 204 11.55 45.76 -30.85
N GLY A 205 11.21 46.88 -30.19
CA GLY A 205 9.88 47.12 -29.62
C GLY A 205 9.60 46.44 -28.28
N PHE A 206 10.55 45.71 -27.70
CA PHE A 206 10.41 45.17 -26.35
C PHE A 206 10.34 46.33 -25.33
N PRO A 207 9.42 46.31 -24.35
CA PRO A 207 9.20 47.45 -23.47
C PRO A 207 10.38 47.74 -22.53
N ASP A 208 10.64 49.03 -22.27
CA ASP A 208 11.55 49.45 -21.20
C ASP A 208 10.92 49.25 -19.81
N GLY A 209 11.75 49.20 -18.76
CA GLY A 209 11.29 49.13 -17.37
C GLY A 209 10.74 47.76 -16.95
N VAL A 210 11.12 46.69 -17.65
CA VAL A 210 10.76 45.31 -17.32
C VAL A 210 11.54 44.85 -16.08
N THR A 211 10.85 44.20 -15.15
CA THR A 211 11.41 43.70 -13.87
C THR A 211 11.42 42.18 -13.77
N GLU A 212 10.58 41.51 -14.55
CA GLU A 212 10.56 40.06 -14.70
C GLU A 212 10.26 39.74 -16.16
N ALA A 213 10.99 38.80 -16.76
CA ALA A 213 10.68 38.26 -18.08
C ALA A 213 11.02 36.77 -18.14
N ALA A 214 10.21 36.00 -18.86
CA ALA A 214 10.47 34.58 -19.13
C ALA A 214 9.79 34.14 -20.42
N VAL A 215 10.43 33.21 -21.13
CA VAL A 215 9.78 32.48 -22.24
C VAL A 215 8.66 31.62 -21.67
N GLU A 216 7.46 31.76 -22.24
CA GLU A 216 6.29 30.99 -21.82
C GLU A 216 5.96 29.83 -22.76
N ASP A 217 6.08 30.05 -24.06
CA ASP A 217 5.89 29.05 -25.11
C ASP A 217 6.59 29.51 -26.39
N ALA A 218 6.92 28.60 -27.29
CA ALA A 218 7.64 28.95 -28.52
C ALA A 218 7.62 27.85 -29.57
N ASP A 219 7.82 28.26 -30.83
CA ASP A 219 8.17 27.38 -31.95
C ASP A 219 9.32 28.01 -32.76
N ALA A 220 9.62 27.49 -33.95
CA ALA A 220 10.70 28.03 -34.78
C ALA A 220 10.42 29.43 -35.36
N ARG A 221 9.17 29.89 -35.31
CA ARG A 221 8.72 31.15 -35.92
C ARG A 221 8.50 32.24 -34.88
N SER A 222 8.04 31.89 -33.68
CA SER A 222 7.73 32.89 -32.67
C SER A 222 8.00 32.43 -31.24
N VAL A 223 8.28 33.40 -30.37
CA VAL A 223 8.49 33.19 -28.93
C VAL A 223 7.47 34.03 -28.16
N ILE A 224 6.64 33.37 -27.36
CA ILE A 224 5.79 34.04 -26.39
C ILE A 224 6.63 34.36 -25.15
N VAL A 225 6.69 35.63 -24.80
CA VAL A 225 7.36 36.10 -23.60
C VAL A 225 6.33 36.66 -22.64
N ARG A 226 6.38 36.16 -21.39
CA ARG A 226 5.67 36.73 -20.25
C ARG A 226 6.58 37.72 -19.53
N TYR A 227 6.09 38.90 -19.22
CA TYR A 227 6.88 39.95 -18.57
C TYR A 227 6.08 40.77 -17.55
N ARG A 228 6.77 41.53 -16.70
CA ARG A 228 6.18 42.50 -15.76
C ARG A 228 6.92 43.84 -15.86
N LEU A 229 6.18 44.95 -15.84
CA LEU A 229 6.76 46.30 -15.80
C LEU A 229 6.88 46.80 -14.36
N ALA A 230 7.84 47.70 -14.11
CA ALA A 230 7.95 48.46 -12.86
C ALA A 230 6.86 49.56 -12.78
N ASP A 231 5.59 49.16 -12.75
CA ASP A 231 4.45 50.07 -12.68
C ASP A 231 3.74 49.93 -11.32
N PRO A 232 3.67 50.99 -10.48
CA PRO A 232 3.02 50.95 -9.17
C PRO A 232 1.48 50.87 -9.25
N VAL A 233 0.89 51.11 -10.42
CA VAL A 233 -0.57 51.02 -10.67
C VAL A 233 -0.94 49.70 -11.32
N ASP A 234 -0.01 49.07 -12.05
CA ASP A 234 -0.25 47.85 -12.81
C ASP A 234 0.89 46.82 -12.70
N GLU A 235 0.96 46.14 -11.55
CA GLU A 235 1.99 45.14 -11.22
C GLU A 235 1.77 43.75 -11.86
N TRP A 236 0.77 43.62 -12.74
CA TRP A 236 0.36 42.33 -13.27
C TRP A 236 1.22 41.88 -14.46
N ARG A 237 1.21 40.56 -14.69
CA ARG A 237 1.92 39.95 -15.81
C ARG A 237 1.29 40.39 -17.14
N LYS A 238 2.14 40.58 -18.13
CA LYS A 238 1.80 40.93 -19.51
C LYS A 238 2.44 39.93 -20.46
N TRP A 239 1.95 39.89 -21.70
CA TRP A 239 2.45 38.97 -22.72
C TRP A 239 2.72 39.66 -24.05
N GLY A 240 3.70 39.14 -24.77
CA GLY A 240 3.98 39.53 -26.14
C GLY A 240 4.63 38.42 -26.94
N LEU A 241 4.66 38.63 -28.24
CA LEU A 241 5.17 37.71 -29.23
C LEU A 241 6.42 38.32 -29.88
N ILE A 242 7.53 37.60 -29.85
CA ILE A 242 8.73 37.92 -30.62
C ILE A 242 8.67 37.10 -31.91
N ASP A 243 8.67 37.76 -33.05
CA ASP A 243 8.88 37.10 -34.34
C ASP A 243 10.37 36.79 -34.52
N VAL A 244 10.72 35.51 -34.66
CA VAL A 244 12.12 35.04 -34.67
C VAL A 244 12.87 35.49 -35.92
N ALA A 245 12.16 35.68 -37.04
CA ALA A 245 12.79 36.06 -38.31
C ALA A 245 13.13 37.56 -38.37
N SER A 246 12.19 38.41 -37.96
CA SER A 246 12.32 39.87 -38.01
C SER A 246 12.92 40.48 -36.75
N GLY A 247 12.82 39.80 -35.60
CA GLY A 247 13.22 40.35 -34.31
C GLY A 247 12.28 41.45 -33.81
N VAL A 248 11.03 41.48 -34.27
CA VAL A 248 10.01 42.44 -33.85
C VAL A 248 9.19 41.86 -32.70
N PHE A 249 8.99 42.65 -31.64
CA PHE A 249 8.09 42.34 -30.55
C PHE A 249 6.71 42.98 -30.76
N THR A 250 5.66 42.18 -30.63
CA THR A 250 4.26 42.60 -30.70
C THR A 250 3.55 42.26 -29.39
N ARG A 251 2.80 43.22 -28.81
CA ARG A 251 2.01 42.96 -27.61
C ARG A 251 0.83 42.03 -27.93
N LEU A 252 0.59 41.05 -27.06
CA LEU A 252 -0.57 40.16 -27.18
C LEU A 252 -1.80 40.79 -26.49
N PRO A 253 -3.03 40.45 -26.93
CA PRO A 253 -4.27 40.99 -26.35
C PRO A 253 -4.57 40.32 -25.01
N ASP A 254 -3.79 40.64 -23.98
CA ASP A 254 -3.83 40.06 -22.63
C ASP A 254 -4.80 40.78 -21.65
N ARG A 255 -5.34 41.92 -22.05
CA ARG A 255 -6.26 42.77 -21.27
C ARG A 255 -7.61 42.90 -21.99
N LEU A 256 -8.57 42.08 -21.58
CA LEU A 256 -9.96 42.15 -22.05
C LEU A 256 -10.79 43.08 -21.16
N ASP A 257 -10.78 42.82 -19.86
CA ASP A 257 -11.26 43.76 -18.84
C ASP A 257 -10.05 44.54 -18.25
N PRO A 258 -10.01 45.88 -18.41
CA PRO A 258 -8.96 46.71 -17.81
C PRO A 258 -8.86 46.59 -16.28
N PHE A 259 -9.92 46.16 -15.60
CA PHE A 259 -10.00 46.03 -14.15
C PHE A 259 -9.79 44.59 -13.64
N ASP A 260 -9.71 43.59 -14.53
CA ASP A 260 -9.46 42.19 -14.16
C ASP A 260 -8.21 41.64 -14.86
N ALA A 261 -7.05 41.97 -14.30
CA ALA A 261 -5.77 41.50 -14.81
C ALA A 261 -5.53 39.98 -14.60
N TRP A 262 -6.43 39.27 -13.91
CA TRP A 262 -6.37 37.81 -13.76
C TRP A 262 -7.20 37.06 -14.79
N GLU A 263 -7.94 37.77 -15.66
CA GLU A 263 -8.79 37.13 -16.67
C GLU A 263 -7.96 36.23 -17.59
N VAL A 264 -6.78 36.69 -18.02
CA VAL A 264 -5.85 35.94 -18.86
C VAL A 264 -4.77 35.29 -18.00
N SER A 265 -4.68 33.97 -18.09
CA SER A 265 -3.74 33.15 -17.29
C SER A 265 -2.48 32.74 -18.06
N GLY A 266 -2.47 32.90 -19.38
CA GLY A 266 -1.32 32.58 -20.23
C GLY A 266 -1.68 32.43 -21.72
N PHE A 267 -0.69 32.08 -22.52
CA PHE A 267 -0.85 31.85 -23.96
C PHE A 267 -0.11 30.60 -24.44
N ARG A 268 -0.61 29.94 -25.49
CA ARG A 268 0.06 28.81 -26.16
C ARG A 268 0.11 29.02 -27.67
N LEU A 269 1.18 28.56 -28.31
CA LEU A 269 1.30 28.58 -29.76
C LEU A 269 0.69 27.34 -30.39
N ALA A 270 -0.01 27.57 -31.50
CA ALA A 270 -0.34 26.58 -32.50
C ALA A 270 0.22 27.06 -33.86
N THR A 271 0.15 26.20 -34.89
CA THR A 271 0.76 26.49 -36.20
C THR A 271 0.28 27.84 -36.77
N GLU A 272 -1.04 28.03 -36.88
CA GLU A 272 -1.66 29.23 -37.47
C GLU A 272 -2.45 30.06 -36.44
N SER A 273 -2.34 29.74 -35.15
CA SER A 273 -3.18 30.35 -34.12
C SER A 273 -2.46 30.52 -32.80
N ILE A 274 -2.95 31.43 -31.97
CA ILE A 274 -2.51 31.59 -30.58
C ILE A 274 -3.69 31.30 -29.65
N LEU A 275 -3.49 30.41 -28.70
CA LEU A 275 -4.49 30.12 -27.66
C LEU A 275 -4.30 31.12 -26.51
N ARG A 276 -5.31 31.94 -26.22
CA ARG A 276 -5.35 32.80 -25.02
C ARG A 276 -6.13 32.10 -23.92
N LEU A 277 -5.44 31.74 -22.85
CA LEU A 277 -6.01 30.99 -21.74
C LEU A 277 -6.74 31.95 -20.80
N ARG A 278 -8.02 31.66 -20.53
CA ARG A 278 -8.84 32.39 -19.54
C ARG A 278 -9.37 31.45 -18.48
N SER A 279 -8.44 30.70 -17.90
CA SER A 279 -8.75 29.54 -17.06
C SER A 279 -9.64 29.89 -15.85
N GLY A 280 -9.44 31.06 -15.24
CA GLY A 280 -10.26 31.54 -14.11
C GLY A 280 -11.71 31.84 -14.49
N ARG A 281 -11.99 32.04 -15.79
CA ARG A 281 -13.33 32.24 -16.35
C ARG A 281 -13.87 30.98 -17.01
N SER A 282 -13.13 29.87 -17.00
CA SER A 282 -13.50 28.64 -17.71
C SER A 282 -13.68 28.85 -19.21
N LEU A 283 -12.82 29.70 -19.80
CA LEU A 283 -12.82 30.03 -21.22
C LEU A 283 -11.42 29.87 -21.82
N LEU A 284 -11.37 29.67 -23.14
CA LEU A 284 -10.16 29.72 -23.95
C LEU A 284 -10.50 30.38 -25.27
N ASP A 285 -9.64 31.28 -25.74
CA ASP A 285 -9.81 31.91 -27.04
C ASP A 285 -8.78 31.42 -28.06
N VAL A 286 -9.20 31.25 -29.31
CA VAL A 286 -8.34 30.95 -30.45
C VAL A 286 -8.24 32.21 -31.29
N LEU A 287 -7.04 32.80 -31.29
CA LEU A 287 -6.69 34.01 -32.01
C LEU A 287 -5.97 33.65 -33.31
N ASP A 288 -6.19 34.43 -34.36
CA ASP A 288 -5.34 34.39 -35.55
C ASP A 288 -3.92 34.84 -35.17
N ARG A 289 -2.91 34.17 -35.72
CA ARG A 289 -1.51 34.43 -35.38
C ARG A 289 -0.94 35.68 -36.04
N GLU A 290 -1.49 36.08 -37.20
CA GLU A 290 -1.03 37.23 -37.99
C GLU A 290 -1.88 38.47 -37.75
N ASP A 291 -3.17 38.30 -37.46
CA ASP A 291 -4.12 39.38 -37.29
C ASP A 291 -4.92 39.26 -35.99
N PHE A 292 -4.42 39.85 -34.91
CA PHE A 292 -5.12 39.89 -33.62
C PHE A 292 -6.42 40.73 -33.63
N SER A 293 -6.73 41.42 -34.73
CA SER A 293 -8.02 42.10 -34.91
C SER A 293 -9.09 41.22 -35.57
N ALA A 294 -8.70 40.06 -36.11
CA ALA A 294 -9.61 39.09 -36.68
C ALA A 294 -10.61 38.54 -35.64
N PRO A 295 -11.80 38.08 -36.08
CA PRO A 295 -12.79 37.48 -35.18
C PRO A 295 -12.20 36.33 -34.35
N THR A 296 -12.33 36.42 -33.04
CA THR A 296 -11.86 35.41 -32.10
C THR A 296 -12.89 34.30 -31.90
N HIS A 297 -12.46 33.05 -31.84
CA HIS A 297 -13.31 31.92 -31.43
C HIS A 297 -13.12 31.61 -29.95
N THR A 298 -14.18 31.59 -29.16
CA THR A 298 -14.13 31.28 -27.72
C THR A 298 -14.72 29.90 -27.43
N VAL A 299 -13.97 29.08 -26.71
CA VAL A 299 -14.33 27.73 -26.26
C VAL A 299 -14.58 27.74 -24.75
N THR A 300 -15.61 27.01 -24.30
CA THR A 300 -15.89 26.84 -22.87
C THR A 300 -15.11 25.66 -22.29
N THR A 301 -14.26 25.93 -21.30
CA THR A 301 -13.38 24.93 -20.67
C THR A 301 -13.81 24.57 -19.24
N GLY A 302 -15.03 24.90 -18.82
CA GLY A 302 -15.50 24.73 -17.43
C GLY A 302 -15.62 23.30 -16.91
N HIS A 303 -15.36 22.30 -17.76
CA HIS A 303 -15.25 20.90 -17.38
C HIS A 303 -13.80 20.49 -17.03
N LEU A 304 -12.82 21.37 -17.26
CA LEU A 304 -11.40 21.16 -17.03
C LEU A 304 -10.93 21.92 -15.79
N ASN A 305 -9.77 21.51 -15.27
CA ASN A 305 -9.04 22.23 -14.25
C ASN A 305 -8.41 23.51 -14.83
N TYR A 306 -8.26 24.54 -14.01
CA TYR A 306 -7.65 25.81 -14.44
C TYR A 306 -6.18 25.68 -14.89
N GLN A 307 -5.49 24.61 -14.47
CA GLN A 307 -4.11 24.28 -14.86
C GLN A 307 -4.03 23.27 -16.02
N ALA A 308 -5.12 22.98 -16.71
CA ALA A 308 -5.10 22.07 -17.86
C ALA A 308 -4.06 22.50 -18.91
N ALA A 309 -3.38 21.51 -19.49
CA ALA A 309 -2.52 21.75 -20.64
C ALA A 309 -3.37 21.72 -21.91
N HIS A 310 -3.06 22.63 -22.84
CA HIS A 310 -3.81 22.82 -24.07
C HIS A 310 -2.89 22.81 -25.29
N GLY A 311 -3.41 22.36 -26.43
CA GLY A 311 -2.79 22.47 -27.76
C GLY A 311 -3.85 22.39 -28.85
N LEU A 312 -3.50 22.70 -30.10
CA LEU A 312 -4.49 22.75 -31.19
C LEU A 312 -4.01 21.91 -32.38
N VAL A 313 -4.85 20.95 -32.78
CA VAL A 313 -4.57 20.05 -33.92
C VAL A 313 -5.69 20.21 -34.94
N GLY A 314 -5.39 20.91 -36.04
CA GLY A 314 -6.42 21.37 -36.99
C GLY A 314 -7.47 22.21 -36.27
N ALA A 315 -8.74 21.83 -36.38
CA ALA A 315 -9.85 22.50 -35.70
C ALA A 315 -10.21 21.90 -34.32
N SER A 316 -9.39 20.98 -33.80
CA SER A 316 -9.60 20.30 -32.52
C SER A 316 -8.67 20.85 -31.44
N LEU A 317 -9.26 21.42 -30.39
CA LEU A 317 -8.57 21.79 -29.16
C LEU A 317 -8.33 20.52 -28.34
N LEU A 318 -7.05 20.23 -28.08
CA LEU A 318 -6.62 19.16 -27.20
C LEU A 318 -6.44 19.70 -25.78
N SER A 319 -6.94 18.95 -24.79
CA SER A 319 -6.88 19.35 -23.39
C SER A 319 -6.61 18.16 -22.47
N VAL A 320 -5.71 18.32 -21.50
CA VAL A 320 -5.42 17.31 -20.46
C VAL A 320 -5.26 17.98 -19.11
N ASP A 321 -5.96 17.47 -18.10
CA ASP A 321 -5.86 17.96 -16.73
C ASP A 321 -4.54 17.55 -16.06
N PRO A 322 -4.04 18.33 -15.09
CA PRO A 322 -2.96 17.88 -14.23
C PRO A 322 -3.38 16.63 -13.44
N ILE A 323 -2.39 15.84 -13.03
CA ILE A 323 -2.62 14.76 -12.08
C ILE A 323 -3.13 15.35 -10.76
N ALA A 324 -4.36 15.02 -10.38
CA ALA A 324 -4.98 15.51 -9.14
C ALA A 324 -5.09 14.36 -8.13
N THR A 325 -4.30 14.38 -7.06
CA THR A 325 -4.34 13.33 -6.02
C THR A 325 -5.71 13.12 -5.39
N GLY A 326 -6.57 14.15 -5.38
CA GLY A 326 -7.91 14.13 -4.80
C GLY A 326 -8.94 13.25 -5.55
N ASN A 327 -8.67 12.85 -6.80
CA ASN A 327 -9.53 11.91 -7.52
C ASN A 327 -9.00 10.47 -7.54
N ASN A 328 -7.91 10.19 -6.81
CA ASN A 328 -7.22 8.91 -6.77
C ASN A 328 -6.69 8.39 -8.12
N ILE A 329 -6.56 9.26 -9.13
CA ILE A 329 -6.01 8.89 -10.45
C ILE A 329 -4.53 9.28 -10.51
N TYR A 330 -3.66 8.37 -10.10
CA TYR A 330 -2.20 8.58 -10.07
C TYR A 330 -1.52 8.22 -11.40
N ARG A 331 -2.25 7.69 -12.38
CA ARG A 331 -1.68 7.11 -13.60
C ARG A 331 -1.75 8.02 -14.84
N GLY A 332 -2.11 9.30 -14.65
CA GLY A 332 -2.33 10.30 -15.69
C GLY A 332 -3.82 10.64 -15.87
N GLN A 333 -4.14 11.64 -16.68
CA GLN A 333 -5.51 12.11 -16.91
C GLN A 333 -5.95 11.86 -18.35
N ARG A 334 -7.25 11.95 -18.62
CA ARG A 334 -7.77 11.79 -19.97
C ARG A 334 -7.33 12.95 -20.88
N LEU A 335 -6.93 12.63 -22.10
CA LEU A 335 -6.77 13.61 -23.18
C LEU A 335 -8.11 13.77 -23.91
N TRP A 336 -8.62 14.99 -23.90
CA TRP A 336 -9.83 15.38 -24.61
C TRP A 336 -9.48 16.04 -25.95
N ALA A 337 -10.36 15.86 -26.93
CA ALA A 337 -10.42 16.68 -28.14
C ALA A 337 -11.83 17.29 -28.25
N GLU A 338 -11.91 18.59 -28.42
CA GLU A 338 -13.16 19.32 -28.66
C GLU A 338 -13.03 20.23 -29.86
N ARG A 339 -14.13 20.41 -30.61
CA ARG A 339 -14.09 21.33 -31.75
C ARG A 339 -14.17 22.76 -31.28
N VAL A 340 -13.30 23.61 -31.82
CA VAL A 340 -13.23 25.04 -31.48
C VAL A 340 -14.55 25.77 -31.81
N ASP A 341 -15.25 25.32 -32.86
CA ASP A 341 -16.56 25.85 -33.26
C ASP A 341 -17.73 25.38 -32.37
N GLY A 342 -17.48 24.51 -31.39
CA GLY A 342 -18.50 23.96 -30.49
C GLY A 342 -19.49 22.98 -31.13
N THR A 343 -19.32 22.63 -32.41
CA THR A 343 -20.26 21.76 -33.15
C THR A 343 -20.25 20.31 -32.70
N ARG A 344 -19.22 19.89 -31.93
CA ARG A 344 -19.06 18.52 -31.43
C ARG A 344 -18.71 18.53 -29.95
N ARG A 345 -19.32 17.62 -29.19
CA ARG A 345 -19.00 17.41 -27.77
C ARG A 345 -17.56 16.90 -27.60
N PRO A 346 -16.90 17.22 -26.47
CA PRO A 346 -15.58 16.69 -26.16
C PRO A 346 -15.52 15.16 -26.27
N ALA A 347 -14.53 14.65 -26.99
CA ALA A 347 -14.29 13.24 -27.19
C ALA A 347 -12.97 12.82 -26.54
N THR A 348 -12.92 11.59 -26.02
CA THR A 348 -11.68 11.02 -25.48
C THR A 348 -10.75 10.62 -26.61
N VAL A 349 -9.56 11.21 -26.66
CA VAL A 349 -8.49 10.80 -27.58
C VAL A 349 -7.65 9.69 -26.99
N MET A 350 -7.32 9.77 -25.69
CA MET A 350 -6.58 8.74 -24.98
C MET A 350 -6.83 8.84 -23.48
N ASN A 351 -6.65 7.75 -22.76
CA ASN A 351 -6.85 7.72 -21.31
C ASN A 351 -5.98 6.60 -20.72
N PRO A 352 -5.00 6.86 -19.85
CA PRO A 352 -4.52 8.17 -19.41
C PRO A 352 -3.43 8.77 -20.33
N ALA A 353 -3.15 10.06 -20.14
CA ALA A 353 -2.12 10.87 -20.77
C ALA A 353 -1.33 11.63 -19.69
N ALA A 354 -0.08 11.93 -19.99
CA ALA A 354 0.75 12.86 -19.23
C ALA A 354 0.19 14.28 -19.36
N HIS A 355 0.42 15.11 -18.34
CA HIS A 355 0.07 16.54 -18.35
C HIS A 355 1.08 17.34 -19.20
N GLN A 356 1.15 17.03 -20.49
CA GLN A 356 1.99 17.70 -21.47
C GLN A 356 1.44 17.50 -22.89
N ILE A 357 1.36 18.58 -23.65
CA ILE A 357 1.05 18.58 -25.09
C ILE A 357 2.16 19.39 -25.76
N VAL A 358 2.86 18.82 -26.73
CA VAL A 358 3.93 19.51 -27.48
C VAL A 358 3.53 19.62 -28.93
N GLN A 359 3.40 20.84 -29.43
CA GLN A 359 3.04 21.11 -30.82
C GLN A 359 4.20 20.75 -31.75
N ALA A 360 3.92 20.06 -32.84
CA ALA A 360 4.88 19.80 -33.92
C ALA A 360 4.67 20.78 -35.09
N PRO A 361 5.70 21.04 -35.92
CA PRO A 361 5.64 22.04 -36.98
C PRO A 361 4.54 21.79 -38.02
N ASP A 362 4.19 20.52 -38.27
CA ASP A 362 3.16 20.12 -39.23
C ASP A 362 1.71 20.27 -38.71
N GLY A 363 1.53 20.86 -37.53
CA GLY A 363 0.22 21.05 -36.90
C GLY A 363 -0.31 19.82 -36.17
N SER A 364 0.47 18.73 -36.09
CA SER A 364 0.22 17.63 -35.16
C SER A 364 0.71 17.97 -33.75
N ALA A 365 0.37 17.13 -32.77
CA ALA A 365 0.87 17.27 -31.40
C ALA A 365 1.40 15.94 -30.87
N LEU A 366 2.45 15.99 -30.04
CA LEU A 366 2.98 14.83 -29.33
C LEU A 366 2.48 14.78 -27.89
N VAL A 367 2.08 13.59 -27.46
CA VAL A 367 1.57 13.33 -26.10
C VAL A 367 2.08 11.97 -25.62
N ALA A 368 2.61 11.93 -24.39
CA ALA A 368 2.92 10.67 -23.72
C ALA A 368 1.65 10.13 -23.02
N GLY A 369 1.38 8.83 -23.15
CA GLY A 369 0.18 8.23 -22.54
C GLY A 369 -0.07 6.79 -22.99
N ALA A 370 -1.21 6.24 -22.58
CA ALA A 370 -1.70 4.93 -23.03
C ALA A 370 -3.03 5.07 -23.79
N ARG A 371 -3.31 4.09 -24.66
CA ARG A 371 -4.56 4.08 -25.46
C ARG A 371 -5.79 4.00 -24.57
N GLU A 372 -5.75 3.10 -23.60
CA GLU A 372 -6.86 2.73 -22.74
C GLU A 372 -6.40 2.63 -21.29
N TYR A 373 -7.32 2.95 -20.39
CA TYR A 373 -7.05 2.96 -18.98
C TYR A 373 -7.34 1.57 -18.44
N VAL A 374 -6.33 0.97 -17.81
CA VAL A 374 -6.51 -0.21 -16.99
C VAL A 374 -6.40 0.20 -15.53
N GLU A 375 -7.38 -0.24 -14.73
CA GLU A 375 -7.39 0.03 -13.29
C GLU A 375 -6.27 -0.73 -12.59
N GLU A 376 -6.05 -1.97 -13.03
CA GLU A 376 -5.03 -2.87 -12.51
C GLU A 376 -4.13 -3.38 -13.64
N GLY A 377 -2.83 -3.43 -13.37
CA GLY A 377 -1.82 -3.99 -14.28
C GLY A 377 -1.17 -2.94 -15.17
N ASP A 378 -0.42 -3.39 -16.16
CA ASP A 378 0.49 -2.55 -16.92
C ASP A 378 -0.25 -1.62 -17.88
N LEU A 379 0.16 -0.35 -17.91
CA LEU A 379 -0.29 0.58 -18.94
C LEU A 379 0.58 0.42 -20.18
N ASP A 380 -0.06 0.38 -21.34
CA ASP A 380 0.59 0.40 -22.63
C ASP A 380 1.13 1.82 -22.95
N TRP A 381 2.06 2.30 -22.12
CA TRP A 381 2.56 3.66 -22.11
C TRP A 381 3.54 3.90 -23.27
N GLY A 382 3.37 5.01 -23.97
CA GLY A 382 4.17 5.37 -25.12
C GLY A 382 4.03 6.83 -25.50
N ILE A 383 4.77 7.26 -26.52
CA ILE A 383 4.65 8.59 -27.10
C ILE A 383 3.84 8.48 -28.40
N TRP A 384 2.81 9.31 -28.48
CA TRP A 384 1.83 9.33 -29.55
C TRP A 384 1.89 10.64 -30.31
N ARG A 385 1.72 10.55 -31.63
CA ARG A 385 1.44 11.69 -32.49
C ARG A 385 -0.06 11.79 -32.73
N ILE A 386 -0.64 12.93 -32.40
CA ILE A 386 -2.04 13.27 -32.59
C ILE A 386 -2.14 14.14 -33.84
N SER A 387 -2.80 13.64 -34.88
CA SER A 387 -2.84 14.27 -36.21
C SER A 387 -4.28 14.64 -36.58
N PRO A 388 -4.49 15.74 -37.32
CA PRO A 388 -5.82 16.15 -37.74
C PRO A 388 -6.33 15.19 -38.83
N THR A 389 -7.64 15.06 -38.92
CA THR A 389 -8.32 14.38 -40.02
C THR A 389 -9.14 15.37 -40.85
N PRO A 390 -9.54 15.01 -42.09
CA PRO A 390 -10.32 15.89 -42.94
C PRO A 390 -11.70 16.29 -42.38
N ASP A 391 -12.32 15.45 -41.54
CA ASP A 391 -13.56 15.78 -40.82
C ASP A 391 -13.31 16.71 -39.60
N GLY A 392 -12.05 17.12 -39.41
CA GLY A 392 -11.52 17.91 -38.32
C GLY A 392 -11.69 17.28 -36.93
N SER A 393 -11.80 15.95 -36.87
CA SER A 393 -11.45 15.19 -35.68
C SER A 393 -9.92 14.94 -35.62
N VAL A 394 -9.48 14.05 -34.75
CA VAL A 394 -8.07 13.69 -34.61
C VAL A 394 -7.87 12.18 -34.59
N THR A 395 -6.72 11.75 -35.10
CA THR A 395 -6.24 10.37 -34.98
C THR A 395 -4.97 10.33 -34.14
N ARG A 396 -4.69 9.16 -33.55
CA ARG A 396 -3.49 8.93 -32.74
C ARG A 396 -2.65 7.81 -33.35
N HIS A 397 -1.35 8.05 -33.49
CA HIS A 397 -0.38 7.08 -33.99
C HIS A 397 0.75 6.90 -32.97
N ARG A 398 1.08 5.65 -32.60
CA ARG A 398 2.19 5.39 -31.66
C ARG A 398 3.50 5.57 -32.40
N ILE A 399 4.40 6.40 -31.88
CA ILE A 399 5.74 6.56 -32.45
C ILE A 399 6.73 5.63 -31.75
N THR A 400 6.71 5.61 -30.42
CA THR A 400 7.57 4.72 -29.63
C THR A 400 6.90 4.25 -28.35
N SER A 401 7.23 3.04 -27.90
CA SER A 401 6.83 2.50 -26.60
C SER A 401 7.81 2.98 -25.53
N VAL A 402 7.30 3.29 -24.33
CA VAL A 402 8.14 3.66 -23.19
C VAL A 402 8.11 2.50 -22.21
N GLN A 403 9.28 1.94 -21.89
CA GLN A 403 9.37 0.81 -20.99
C GLN A 403 8.97 1.22 -19.57
N PRO A 404 8.24 0.37 -18.82
CA PRO A 404 7.89 0.67 -17.44
C PRO A 404 9.13 0.76 -16.55
N VAL A 405 8.99 1.41 -15.40
CA VAL A 405 9.98 1.36 -14.32
C VAL A 405 9.75 0.07 -13.54
N PRO A 406 10.80 -0.67 -13.14
CA PRO A 406 10.66 -1.79 -12.21
C PRO A 406 9.89 -1.40 -10.94
N ALA A 407 8.96 -2.23 -10.51
CA ALA A 407 8.26 -2.08 -9.25
C ALA A 407 9.24 -2.23 -8.10
N GLN A 408 9.15 -1.33 -7.13
CA GLN A 408 10.00 -1.38 -5.96
C GLN A 408 9.51 -2.48 -5.01
N ILE A 409 10.41 -3.38 -4.62
CA ILE A 409 10.18 -4.35 -3.57
C ILE A 409 10.21 -3.61 -2.23
N HIS A 410 9.09 -3.64 -1.52
CA HIS A 410 8.93 -3.06 -0.19
C HIS A 410 9.02 -4.11 0.92
N GLY A 411 8.80 -5.39 0.61
CA GLY A 411 8.83 -6.47 1.59
C GLY A 411 9.06 -7.84 0.97
N LEU A 412 9.77 -8.71 1.69
CA LEU A 412 10.05 -10.09 1.29
C LEU A 412 9.88 -11.06 2.47
N ALA A 413 9.17 -12.15 2.22
CA ALA A 413 9.14 -13.32 3.10
C ALA A 413 9.29 -14.61 2.29
N LEU A 414 10.02 -15.59 2.83
CA LEU A 414 10.17 -16.89 2.20
C LEU A 414 9.92 -17.97 3.27
N GLY A 415 9.01 -18.89 2.97
CA GLY A 415 8.69 -19.98 3.88
C GLY A 415 8.20 -21.21 3.12
N SER A 416 8.85 -22.35 3.36
CA SER A 416 8.50 -23.63 2.75
C SER A 416 8.49 -23.56 1.22
N GLY A 417 9.44 -22.81 0.63
CA GLY A 417 9.55 -22.57 -0.81
C GLY A 417 8.44 -21.70 -1.39
N ILE A 418 7.76 -20.88 -0.59
CA ILE A 418 6.81 -19.86 -1.05
C ILE A 418 7.41 -18.48 -0.81
N LEU A 419 7.83 -17.81 -1.89
CA LEU A 419 8.27 -16.43 -1.84
C LEU A 419 7.05 -15.52 -1.85
N SER A 420 6.91 -14.67 -0.86
CA SER A 420 5.92 -13.60 -0.79
C SER A 420 6.61 -12.25 -0.97
N THR A 421 6.17 -11.46 -1.95
CA THR A 421 6.67 -10.10 -2.18
C THR A 421 5.55 -9.09 -1.92
N ALA A 422 5.91 -7.92 -1.41
CA ALA A 422 5.06 -6.73 -1.41
C ALA A 422 5.75 -5.66 -2.24
N ASP A 423 5.10 -5.17 -3.29
CA ASP A 423 5.67 -4.20 -4.21
C ASP A 423 4.64 -3.14 -4.61
N ASN A 424 5.08 -2.10 -5.33
CA ASN A 424 4.23 -1.04 -5.86
C ASN A 424 3.75 -1.27 -7.30
N SER A 425 3.59 -2.55 -7.69
CA SER A 425 3.00 -2.94 -8.98
C SER A 425 1.47 -2.98 -8.94
N THR A 426 0.88 -3.18 -10.11
CA THR A 426 -0.56 -3.37 -10.36
C THR A 426 -1.46 -2.16 -10.11
N ILE A 427 -1.49 -1.60 -8.90
CA ILE A 427 -2.36 -0.47 -8.54
C ILE A 427 -1.63 0.46 -7.58
N TYR A 428 -1.87 1.77 -7.68
CA TYR A 428 -1.25 2.74 -6.77
C TYR A 428 -2.23 3.85 -6.44
N SER A 429 -2.64 3.89 -5.18
CA SER A 429 -3.38 4.97 -4.53
C SER A 429 -2.80 5.12 -3.13
N PRO A 430 -1.70 5.88 -2.90
CA PRO A 430 -0.90 5.81 -1.68
C PRO A 430 -1.66 6.09 -0.37
N SER A 431 -2.87 6.66 -0.43
CA SER A 431 -3.78 6.77 0.72
C SER A 431 -4.46 5.44 1.09
N ASP A 432 -4.71 4.59 0.10
CA ASP A 432 -5.53 3.37 0.17
C ASP A 432 -4.71 2.10 -0.13
N PHE A 433 -3.96 2.09 -1.25
CA PHE A 433 -3.18 0.97 -1.76
C PHE A 433 -1.79 1.41 -2.27
N LEU A 434 -0.74 0.71 -1.82
CA LEU A 434 0.62 0.91 -2.32
C LEU A 434 0.90 0.08 -3.57
N GLY A 435 0.26 -1.08 -3.70
CA GLY A 435 0.50 -2.07 -4.74
C GLY A 435 -0.10 -3.41 -4.36
N THR A 436 0.62 -4.51 -4.60
CA THR A 436 0.08 -5.86 -4.44
C THR A 436 1.04 -6.80 -3.72
N TYR A 437 0.48 -7.76 -3.00
CA TYR A 437 1.20 -8.95 -2.59
C TYR A 437 1.24 -9.94 -3.76
N ARG A 438 2.35 -10.66 -3.88
CA ARG A 438 2.51 -11.76 -4.83
C ARG A 438 3.11 -12.96 -4.15
N SER A 439 2.74 -14.14 -4.63
CA SER A 439 3.29 -15.39 -4.14
C SER A 439 3.88 -16.19 -5.29
N THR A 440 5.09 -16.69 -5.11
CA THR A 440 5.78 -17.58 -6.06
C THR A 440 6.14 -18.88 -5.35
N TRP A 441 5.63 -20.01 -5.84
CA TRP A 441 5.92 -21.34 -5.36
C TRP A 441 7.13 -21.87 -6.10
N LEU A 442 8.12 -22.33 -5.34
CA LEU A 442 9.40 -22.79 -5.83
C LEU A 442 9.53 -24.29 -5.61
N THR A 443 10.04 -25.01 -6.59
CA THR A 443 10.39 -26.44 -6.44
C THR A 443 11.34 -26.61 -5.26
N THR A 444 11.36 -27.80 -4.65
CA THR A 444 12.36 -28.17 -3.63
C THR A 444 13.27 -29.23 -4.25
N PRO A 445 14.39 -28.85 -4.89
CA PRO A 445 15.25 -29.82 -5.56
C PRO A 445 15.91 -30.75 -4.55
N THR A 446 15.99 -32.03 -4.89
CA THR A 446 16.72 -33.01 -4.09
C THR A 446 18.19 -32.58 -3.96
N GLY A 447 18.73 -32.62 -2.73
CA GLY A 447 20.11 -32.21 -2.45
C GLY A 447 20.35 -30.70 -2.41
N GLY A 448 19.31 -29.86 -2.46
CA GLY A 448 19.44 -28.41 -2.28
C GLY A 448 19.98 -27.65 -3.50
N GLY A 449 19.70 -28.15 -4.71
CA GLY A 449 20.00 -27.46 -5.97
C GLY A 449 19.19 -26.18 -6.20
N VAL A 450 19.32 -25.60 -7.39
CA VAL A 450 18.62 -24.35 -7.77
C VAL A 450 17.11 -24.59 -7.90
N PRO A 451 16.26 -23.88 -7.15
CA PRO A 451 14.81 -23.97 -7.31
C PRO A 451 14.35 -23.47 -8.69
N ALA A 452 13.23 -23.98 -9.17
CA ALA A 452 12.49 -23.48 -10.33
C ALA A 452 11.11 -22.97 -9.89
N VAL A 453 10.50 -22.11 -10.70
CA VAL A 453 9.13 -21.62 -10.46
C VAL A 453 8.11 -22.71 -10.81
N GLU A 454 7.32 -23.14 -9.83
CA GLU A 454 6.17 -24.04 -10.04
C GLU A 454 4.92 -23.26 -10.48
N ARG A 455 4.66 -22.14 -9.79
CA ARG A 455 3.56 -21.22 -10.11
C ARG A 455 3.78 -19.87 -9.44
N ALA A 456 3.14 -18.83 -9.96
CA ALA A 456 3.08 -17.51 -9.35
C ALA A 456 1.65 -16.96 -9.37
N THR A 457 1.29 -16.16 -8.37
CA THR A 457 -0.02 -15.52 -8.26
C THR A 457 0.11 -14.08 -7.81
N ARG A 458 -0.88 -13.28 -8.21
CA ARG A 458 -1.19 -12.02 -7.56
C ARG A 458 -2.22 -12.25 -6.47
N ASP A 459 -1.96 -11.72 -5.29
CA ASP A 459 -2.74 -12.00 -4.08
C ASP A 459 -3.53 -10.74 -3.65
N ALA A 460 -3.56 -10.43 -2.35
CA ALA A 460 -4.21 -9.26 -1.80
C ALA A 460 -3.46 -7.95 -2.11
N LEU A 461 -4.13 -6.81 -1.97
CA LEU A 461 -3.52 -5.49 -2.10
C LEU A 461 -2.70 -5.11 -0.86
N VAL A 462 -1.60 -4.38 -1.10
CA VAL A 462 -0.79 -3.77 -0.05
C VAL A 462 -1.44 -2.46 0.37
N GLY A 463 -1.66 -2.25 1.66
CA GLY A 463 -2.31 -1.05 2.17
C GLY A 463 -1.45 0.20 1.99
N GLY A 464 -2.07 1.31 1.62
CA GLY A 464 -1.40 2.61 1.44
C GLY A 464 -0.84 3.19 2.75
N ARG A 465 -1.16 2.63 3.92
CA ARG A 465 -0.57 3.04 5.21
C ARG A 465 0.50 2.06 5.70
N ASP A 466 0.87 1.11 4.87
CA ASP A 466 1.80 0.06 5.24
C ASP A 466 3.22 0.64 5.23
N GLY A 467 3.92 0.44 6.34
CA GLY A 467 5.37 0.65 6.43
C GLY A 467 5.86 2.10 6.38
N SER A 468 6.84 2.45 7.22
CA SER A 468 7.67 3.64 7.04
C SER A 468 9.07 3.34 7.59
N CYS A 469 10.10 3.59 6.79
CA CYS A 469 11.49 3.36 7.19
C CYS A 469 12.14 4.59 7.84
N GLY A 470 11.38 5.67 8.07
CA GLY A 470 11.84 6.84 8.81
C GLY A 470 12.91 7.70 8.13
N THR A 471 13.22 7.52 6.84
CA THR A 471 14.12 8.44 6.10
C THR A 471 13.33 9.60 5.47
N SER A 472 13.99 10.73 5.27
CA SER A 472 13.40 12.02 4.86
C SER A 472 12.70 12.01 3.48
N ASP A 473 12.94 10.98 2.66
CA ASP A 473 12.39 10.86 1.30
C ASP A 473 11.25 9.82 1.17
N ASN A 474 10.76 9.31 2.31
CA ASN A 474 9.63 8.37 2.45
C ASN A 474 9.67 7.08 1.58
N PRO A 475 10.74 6.26 1.64
CA PRO A 475 10.66 4.88 1.17
C PRO A 475 9.74 4.08 2.09
N ARG A 476 8.78 3.39 1.49
CA ARG A 476 7.95 2.40 2.17
C ARG A 476 8.78 1.13 2.39
N CYS A 477 8.72 0.55 3.58
CA CYS A 477 9.23 -0.79 3.88
C CYS A 477 8.24 -1.56 4.72
N ILE A 478 8.05 -2.81 4.35
CA ILE A 478 7.10 -3.74 4.95
C ILE A 478 7.91 -4.96 5.37
N THR A 479 8.31 -4.98 6.65
CA THR A 479 8.93 -6.18 7.23
C THR A 479 7.90 -7.31 7.22
N MET A 480 8.19 -8.39 6.49
CA MET A 480 7.28 -9.51 6.29
C MET A 480 7.76 -10.80 6.97
N PHE A 481 6.81 -11.69 7.26
CA PHE A 481 7.05 -12.98 7.91
C PHE A 481 6.25 -14.05 7.19
N ALA A 482 6.88 -15.19 6.91
CA ALA A 482 6.17 -16.39 6.48
C ALA A 482 5.89 -17.29 7.68
N ASP A 483 4.69 -17.86 7.74
CA ASP A 483 4.32 -18.84 8.77
C ASP A 483 4.80 -20.25 8.45
N GLY A 484 5.18 -20.50 7.19
CA GLY A 484 5.59 -21.80 6.67
C GLY A 484 4.46 -22.67 6.13
N THR A 485 3.19 -22.29 6.28
CA THR A 485 2.00 -23.08 5.91
C THR A 485 1.20 -22.51 4.72
N GLY A 486 1.71 -21.47 4.08
CA GLY A 486 1.03 -20.77 3.00
C GLY A 486 0.30 -19.49 3.45
N HIS A 487 0.74 -18.89 4.55
CA HIS A 487 0.39 -17.53 4.90
C HIS A 487 1.62 -16.66 5.15
N HIS A 488 1.44 -15.36 4.96
CA HIS A 488 2.41 -14.35 5.37
C HIS A 488 1.76 -13.25 6.19
N GLY A 489 2.53 -12.64 7.07
CA GLY A 489 2.14 -11.49 7.88
C GLY A 489 3.15 -10.35 7.71
N ARG A 490 2.79 -9.17 8.22
CA ARG A 490 3.67 -8.00 8.26
C ARG A 490 3.88 -7.54 9.70
N ALA A 491 5.00 -6.86 9.95
CA ALA A 491 5.32 -6.34 11.28
C ALA A 491 4.25 -5.36 11.78
N ASN A 492 3.91 -4.33 11.01
CA ASN A 492 2.98 -3.31 11.48
C ASN A 492 1.53 -3.81 11.45
N ALA A 493 0.73 -3.35 12.41
CA ALA A 493 -0.70 -3.64 12.51
C ALA A 493 -1.44 -3.49 11.17
N THR A 494 -2.34 -4.42 10.90
CA THR A 494 -3.21 -4.38 9.71
C THR A 494 -4.24 -3.27 9.83
N TYR A 495 -4.88 -3.18 11.00
CA TYR A 495 -5.84 -2.14 11.30
C TYR A 495 -5.93 -1.93 12.81
N ARG A 496 -5.66 -0.70 13.29
CA ARG A 496 -5.71 -0.30 14.70
C ARG A 496 -5.01 -1.30 15.63
N ASP A 497 -5.75 -2.26 16.18
CA ASP A 497 -5.35 -3.25 17.18
C ASP A 497 -5.33 -4.70 16.66
N VAL A 498 -5.42 -4.88 15.34
CA VAL A 498 -5.49 -6.18 14.66
C VAL A 498 -4.20 -6.49 13.92
N THR A 499 -3.68 -7.71 14.13
CA THR A 499 -2.66 -8.36 13.30
C THR A 499 -3.34 -9.42 12.44
N MET A 500 -3.20 -9.34 11.12
CA MET A 500 -3.83 -10.26 10.17
C MET A 500 -2.76 -10.93 9.30
N LEU A 501 -2.97 -12.21 8.99
CA LEU A 501 -2.19 -12.92 7.97
C LEU A 501 -2.92 -12.87 6.63
N TYR A 502 -2.16 -12.94 5.54
CA TYR A 502 -2.65 -13.05 4.17
C TYR A 502 -2.39 -14.46 3.66
N ALA A 503 -3.40 -15.06 3.02
CA ALA A 503 -3.24 -16.37 2.41
C ALA A 503 -2.50 -16.24 1.07
N ASN A 504 -1.40 -16.97 0.91
CA ASN A 504 -0.65 -16.98 -0.34
C ASN A 504 -1.52 -17.59 -1.46
N GLY A 505 -1.67 -16.89 -2.58
CA GLY A 505 -2.49 -17.35 -3.70
C GLY A 505 -3.95 -16.95 -3.63
N SER A 506 -4.30 -16.02 -2.73
CA SER A 506 -5.65 -15.55 -2.55
C SER A 506 -5.69 -14.04 -2.30
N ALA A 507 -6.68 -13.36 -2.87
CA ALA A 507 -6.99 -11.98 -2.52
C ALA A 507 -7.70 -11.85 -1.16
N ALA A 508 -8.13 -12.96 -0.56
CA ALA A 508 -8.84 -12.98 0.71
C ALA A 508 -7.91 -12.72 1.90
N SER A 509 -8.41 -11.95 2.86
CA SER A 509 -7.80 -11.85 4.19
C SER A 509 -7.76 -13.22 4.87
N GLY A 510 -6.63 -13.55 5.48
CA GLY A 510 -6.45 -14.75 6.30
C GLY A 510 -6.85 -14.52 7.78
N PRO A 511 -6.45 -15.44 8.68
CA PRO A 511 -6.79 -15.36 10.09
C PRO A 511 -6.19 -14.11 10.77
N SER A 512 -6.87 -13.61 11.80
CA SER A 512 -6.47 -12.40 12.51
C SER A 512 -6.49 -12.57 14.03
N ILE A 513 -5.67 -11.77 14.73
CA ILE A 513 -5.62 -11.64 16.19
C ILE A 513 -5.85 -10.18 16.55
N GLU A 514 -6.77 -9.94 17.47
CA GLU A 514 -7.05 -8.61 18.06
C GLU A 514 -6.39 -8.51 19.43
N THR A 515 -5.42 -7.61 19.59
CA THR A 515 -4.68 -7.43 20.85
C THR A 515 -5.34 -6.42 21.79
N LYS A 516 -6.32 -5.66 21.29
CA LYS A 516 -6.97 -4.52 21.99
C LYS A 516 -6.03 -3.37 22.34
N HIS A 517 -4.83 -3.34 21.76
CA HIS A 517 -3.88 -2.24 21.90
C HIS A 517 -3.61 -1.61 20.55
N PHE A 518 -3.52 -0.29 20.50
CA PHE A 518 -3.27 0.42 19.25
C PHE A 518 -1.88 0.10 18.70
N ALA A 519 -1.80 -0.10 17.38
CA ALA A 519 -0.61 -0.36 16.58
C ALA A 519 0.27 -1.53 17.09
N PRO A 520 -0.28 -2.76 17.23
CA PRO A 520 0.54 -3.92 17.56
C PRO A 520 1.59 -4.18 16.48
N ARG A 521 2.69 -4.82 16.87
CA ARG A 521 3.77 -5.22 15.97
C ARG A 521 4.03 -6.72 16.04
N LEU A 522 3.90 -7.42 14.90
CA LEU A 522 4.32 -8.81 14.76
C LEU A 522 5.85 -8.89 14.81
N ILE A 523 6.37 -9.71 15.73
CA ILE A 523 7.80 -9.85 16.03
C ILE A 523 8.35 -11.17 15.51
N ASP A 524 7.56 -12.24 15.61
CA ASP A 524 7.90 -13.56 15.07
C ASP A 524 6.65 -14.39 14.80
N LEU A 525 6.74 -15.33 13.86
CA LEU A 525 5.64 -16.12 13.33
C LEU A 525 6.12 -17.51 12.94
N SER A 526 5.44 -18.58 13.37
CA SER A 526 5.71 -19.95 12.94
C SER A 526 4.46 -20.80 13.10
N GLY A 527 3.98 -21.38 11.99
CA GLY A 527 2.71 -22.06 11.93
C GLY A 527 1.57 -21.16 12.42
N ARG A 528 0.78 -21.66 13.37
CA ARG A 528 -0.34 -20.89 13.94
C ARG A 528 0.05 -19.94 15.07
N TYR A 529 1.30 -19.93 15.54
CA TYR A 529 1.70 -19.13 16.70
C TYR A 529 2.49 -17.89 16.30
N ALA A 530 2.32 -16.81 17.08
CA ALA A 530 3.01 -15.55 16.87
C ALA A 530 3.37 -14.84 18.17
N VAL A 531 4.46 -14.07 18.10
CA VAL A 531 4.86 -13.07 19.11
C VAL A 531 4.45 -11.69 18.59
N ILE A 532 3.67 -10.95 19.37
CA ILE A 532 3.15 -9.63 18.98
C ILE A 532 3.40 -8.64 20.11
N ASP A 533 4.09 -7.53 19.85
CA ASP A 533 4.26 -6.45 20.83
C ASP A 533 3.11 -5.43 20.69
N GLY A 534 2.71 -4.81 21.80
CA GLY A 534 1.79 -3.66 21.78
C GLY A 534 2.50 -2.37 21.36
N GLY A 535 1.76 -1.40 20.80
CA GLY A 535 2.36 -0.19 20.21
C GLY A 535 3.12 0.73 21.18
N THR A 536 2.90 0.62 22.50
CA THR A 536 3.66 1.33 23.54
C THR A 536 4.88 0.56 24.05
N TYR A 537 5.18 -0.62 23.48
CA TYR A 537 6.27 -1.53 23.88
C TYR A 537 6.27 -1.94 25.37
N SER A 538 5.18 -1.69 26.09
CA SER A 538 5.01 -2.08 27.49
C SER A 538 4.47 -3.51 27.66
N THR A 539 3.88 -4.05 26.60
CA THR A 539 3.10 -5.28 26.62
C THR A 539 3.42 -6.14 25.41
N GLN A 540 3.56 -7.45 25.63
CA GLN A 540 3.77 -8.46 24.60
C GLN A 540 2.68 -9.54 24.71
N TYR A 541 2.23 -10.02 23.56
CA TYR A 541 1.17 -11.00 23.39
C TYR A 541 1.74 -12.24 22.70
N ILE A 542 1.34 -13.41 23.21
CA ILE A 542 1.55 -14.68 22.51
C ILE A 542 0.21 -15.10 21.92
N GLY A 543 0.16 -15.13 20.60
CA GLY A 543 -1.06 -15.32 19.83
C GLY A 543 -1.16 -16.68 19.17
N GLU A 544 -2.37 -17.19 19.01
CA GLU A 544 -2.71 -18.35 18.18
C GLU A 544 -3.70 -17.91 17.08
N PHE A 545 -3.28 -17.99 15.83
CA PHE A 545 -4.14 -17.82 14.66
C PHE A 545 -5.00 -19.08 14.47
N ARG A 546 -6.31 -18.88 14.27
CA ARG A 546 -7.27 -19.98 14.08
C ARG A 546 -7.92 -19.85 12.71
N PRO A 547 -7.71 -20.81 11.79
CA PRO A 547 -8.42 -20.80 10.50
C PRO A 547 -9.94 -20.80 10.70
N GLY A 548 -10.66 -19.91 10.02
CA GLY A 548 -12.13 -19.84 10.07
C GLY A 548 -12.73 -19.33 11.40
N ALA A 549 -11.91 -18.88 12.35
CA ALA A 549 -12.35 -18.32 13.63
C ALA A 549 -11.48 -17.11 14.02
N ALA A 550 -11.92 -16.35 15.04
CA ALA A 550 -11.07 -15.33 15.63
C ALA A 550 -9.86 -16.00 16.29
N GLY A 551 -8.66 -15.50 15.99
CA GLY A 551 -7.45 -15.88 16.71
C GLY A 551 -7.55 -15.48 18.19
N VAL A 552 -6.73 -16.10 19.03
CA VAL A 552 -6.75 -15.90 20.47
C VAL A 552 -5.40 -15.41 20.99
N VAL A 553 -5.45 -14.55 22.01
CA VAL A 553 -4.29 -14.19 22.81
C VAL A 553 -4.18 -15.21 23.93
N LEU A 554 -3.12 -16.03 23.90
CA LEU A 554 -2.83 -17.06 24.91
C LEU A 554 -2.19 -16.46 26.16
N GLN A 555 -1.29 -15.49 25.97
CA GLN A 555 -0.58 -14.82 27.05
C GLN A 555 -0.54 -13.31 26.82
N ASN A 556 -0.59 -12.55 27.91
CA ASN A 556 -0.36 -11.11 27.95
C ASN A 556 0.69 -10.85 29.05
N ARG A 557 1.85 -10.29 28.69
CA ARG A 557 3.03 -10.19 29.56
C ARG A 557 3.86 -8.95 29.26
N SER A 558 4.87 -8.67 30.09
CA SER A 558 5.87 -7.63 29.81
C SER A 558 6.79 -8.03 28.65
N PHE A 559 7.35 -7.03 27.97
CA PHE A 559 8.27 -7.24 26.85
C PHE A 559 9.55 -7.96 27.30
N VAL A 560 9.88 -9.03 26.57
CA VAL A 560 11.16 -9.74 26.62
C VAL A 560 11.50 -10.19 25.19
N GLY A 561 12.76 -10.47 24.91
CA GLY A 561 13.11 -11.15 23.67
C GLY A 561 12.34 -12.47 23.57
N ALA A 562 11.64 -12.69 22.46
CA ALA A 562 10.80 -13.87 22.27
C ALA A 562 10.78 -14.32 20.81
N ALA A 563 10.69 -15.63 20.61
CA ALA A 563 10.60 -16.26 19.29
C ALA A 563 9.77 -17.55 19.37
N VAL A 564 9.16 -17.94 18.26
CA VAL A 564 8.33 -19.14 18.15
C VAL A 564 8.85 -20.06 17.05
N TRP A 565 8.90 -21.36 17.35
CA TRP A 565 9.13 -22.41 16.35
C TRP A 565 8.08 -23.51 16.55
N GLY A 566 7.05 -23.48 15.71
CA GLY A 566 5.81 -24.23 15.92
C GLY A 566 5.24 -23.96 17.31
N SER A 567 5.01 -25.03 18.06
CA SER A 567 4.43 -24.98 19.41
C SER A 567 5.45 -24.68 20.53
N THR A 568 6.72 -24.42 20.21
CA THR A 568 7.73 -24.01 21.18
C THR A 568 7.90 -22.50 21.21
N LEU A 569 7.67 -21.88 22.37
CA LEU A 569 7.95 -20.47 22.65
C LEU A 569 9.28 -20.34 23.41
N TRP A 570 10.24 -19.64 22.82
CA TRP A 570 11.47 -19.21 23.48
C TRP A 570 11.28 -17.81 24.06
N SER A 571 11.59 -17.62 25.34
CA SER A 571 11.44 -16.34 26.04
C SER A 571 12.69 -16.03 26.86
N GLY A 572 13.26 -14.84 26.66
CA GLY A 572 14.31 -14.30 27.53
C GLY A 572 13.75 -13.86 28.88
N SER A 573 14.62 -13.78 29.87
CA SER A 573 14.34 -13.16 31.16
C SER A 573 14.59 -11.66 31.10
N ALA A 574 13.74 -10.86 31.73
CA ALA A 574 13.95 -9.41 31.83
C ALA A 574 15.15 -9.06 32.73
N ALA A 575 15.44 -9.89 33.74
CA ALA A 575 16.40 -9.59 34.79
C ALA A 575 17.67 -10.48 34.76
N SER A 576 17.78 -11.40 33.81
CA SER A 576 18.92 -12.30 33.70
C SER A 576 19.15 -12.77 32.27
N GLY A 577 20.35 -13.29 31.99
CA GLY A 577 20.66 -13.91 30.69
C GLY A 577 20.02 -15.28 30.44
N VAL A 578 19.01 -15.67 31.22
CA VAL A 578 18.33 -16.96 31.01
C VAL A 578 17.30 -16.85 29.88
N VAL A 579 17.31 -17.82 28.98
CA VAL A 579 16.30 -18.01 27.93
C VAL A 579 15.64 -19.37 28.14
N THR A 580 14.30 -19.39 28.16
CA THR A 580 13.50 -20.58 28.48
C THR A 580 12.59 -20.94 27.31
N ALA A 581 12.56 -22.23 26.95
CA ALA A 581 11.61 -22.81 26.02
C ALA A 581 10.38 -23.33 26.78
N THR A 582 9.19 -23.00 26.28
CA THR A 582 7.91 -23.46 26.82
C THR A 582 7.01 -24.00 25.72
N GLN A 583 6.26 -25.05 26.03
CA GLN A 583 5.27 -25.63 25.13
C GLN A 583 4.00 -24.78 25.10
N LEU A 584 3.49 -24.45 23.92
CA LEU A 584 2.20 -23.80 23.73
C LEU A 584 1.12 -24.85 23.43
N PRO A 585 -0.13 -24.64 23.89
CA PRO A 585 -0.57 -23.57 24.78
C PRO A 585 -0.36 -23.90 26.29
N THR A 586 0.19 -25.07 26.64
CA THR A 586 0.19 -25.59 28.02
C THR A 586 1.05 -24.80 29.00
N GLY A 587 2.07 -24.09 28.51
CA GLY A 587 3.06 -23.37 29.31
C GLY A 587 4.11 -24.28 29.95
N THR A 588 4.15 -25.56 29.61
CA THR A 588 5.12 -26.53 30.17
C THR A 588 6.53 -26.13 29.80
N VAL A 589 7.43 -25.98 30.78
CA VAL A 589 8.84 -25.71 30.52
C VAL A 589 9.49 -26.94 29.90
N LEU A 590 10.19 -26.73 28.78
CA LEU A 590 10.88 -27.80 28.04
C LEU A 590 12.36 -27.83 28.37
N GLU A 591 13.04 -26.68 28.24
CA GLU A 591 14.45 -26.51 28.55
C GLU A 591 14.81 -25.02 28.74
N SER A 592 16.04 -24.74 29.16
CA SER A 592 16.59 -23.40 29.24
C SER A 592 18.10 -23.39 28.97
N PHE A 593 18.64 -22.22 28.65
CA PHE A 593 20.07 -21.95 28.61
C PHE A 593 20.36 -20.53 29.11
N THR A 594 21.63 -20.23 29.39
CA THR A 594 22.09 -18.89 29.76
C THR A 594 22.94 -18.32 28.63
N THR A 595 22.73 -17.05 28.27
CA THR A 595 23.56 -16.33 27.29
C THR A 595 25.02 -16.33 27.71
N SER A 596 25.95 -16.36 26.75
CA SER A 596 27.38 -16.60 27.03
C SER A 596 28.03 -15.54 27.93
N ASN A 597 27.47 -14.34 27.97
CA ASN A 597 27.91 -13.21 28.79
C ASN A 597 26.87 -12.81 29.86
N GLY A 598 25.81 -13.61 30.04
CA GLY A 598 24.76 -13.37 31.05
C GLY A 598 23.82 -12.18 30.78
N CYS A 599 23.88 -11.53 29.61
CA CYS A 599 22.98 -10.42 29.29
C CYS A 599 21.56 -10.90 28.96
N SER A 600 20.56 -10.10 29.36
CA SER A 600 19.14 -10.34 29.05
C SER A 600 18.87 -10.18 27.55
N ALA A 601 18.45 -11.27 26.89
CA ALA A 601 18.17 -11.26 25.46
C ALA A 601 16.96 -10.38 25.12
N THR A 602 17.15 -9.37 24.28
CA THR A 602 16.08 -8.49 23.79
C THR A 602 15.62 -8.84 22.37
N ARG A 603 16.38 -9.69 21.66
CA ARG A 603 16.02 -10.25 20.36
C ARG A 603 16.27 -11.75 20.36
N LEU A 604 15.31 -12.53 19.86
CA LEU A 604 15.43 -13.96 19.68
C LEU A 604 14.98 -14.37 18.27
N GLN A 605 15.56 -15.44 17.74
CA GLN A 605 15.02 -16.21 16.61
C GLN A 605 15.23 -17.69 16.91
N ALA A 606 14.30 -18.55 16.48
CA ALA A 606 14.40 -19.99 16.70
C ALA A 606 14.07 -20.77 15.42
N VAL A 607 14.94 -21.72 15.07
CA VAL A 607 14.76 -22.65 13.95
C VAL A 607 15.32 -24.01 14.35
N GLY A 608 14.43 -24.96 14.64
CA GLY A 608 14.81 -26.34 14.96
C GLY A 608 15.82 -26.47 16.11
N ARG A 609 17.07 -26.78 15.75
CA ARG A 609 18.22 -26.95 16.66
C ARG A 609 18.79 -25.63 17.18
N TRP A 610 18.54 -24.53 16.50
CA TRP A 610 19.28 -23.28 16.66
C TRP A 610 18.42 -22.20 17.31
N VAL A 611 18.98 -21.51 18.30
CA VAL A 611 18.35 -20.35 18.94
C VAL A 611 19.31 -19.18 18.91
N TYR A 612 19.03 -18.19 18.05
CA TYR A 612 19.76 -16.93 18.02
C TYR A 612 19.30 -16.02 19.15
N TRP A 613 20.25 -15.30 19.75
CA TRP A 613 19.98 -14.28 20.75
C TRP A 613 20.87 -13.06 20.57
N ALA A 614 20.33 -11.89 20.89
CA ALA A 614 21.11 -10.68 21.05
C ALA A 614 20.54 -9.79 22.16
N CYS A 615 21.44 -9.06 22.78
CA CYS A 615 21.17 -8.06 23.81
C CYS A 615 21.50 -6.69 23.24
N VAL A 616 20.46 -5.98 22.82
CA VAL A 616 20.54 -4.60 22.36
C VAL A 616 19.77 -3.74 23.36
N ASP A 617 20.43 -2.74 23.93
CA ASP A 617 19.78 -1.82 24.87
C ASP A 617 18.99 -0.71 24.16
N TYR A 618 18.26 0.11 24.93
CA TYR A 618 17.38 1.16 24.39
C TYR A 618 18.15 2.28 23.66
N THR A 619 19.46 2.40 23.88
CA THR A 619 20.34 3.33 23.16
C THR A 619 20.89 2.72 21.88
N TYR A 620 20.42 1.53 21.50
CA TYR A 620 20.94 0.77 20.37
C TYR A 620 22.40 0.35 20.57
N SER A 621 22.87 0.19 21.81
CA SER A 621 24.21 -0.37 22.07
C SER A 621 24.15 -1.90 22.17
N GLU A 622 25.10 -2.56 21.53
CA GLU A 622 25.20 -4.02 21.50
C GLU A 622 25.97 -4.53 22.72
N ARG A 623 25.35 -5.38 23.53
CA ARG A 623 25.96 -5.92 24.76
C ARG A 623 26.47 -7.34 24.58
N GLY A 624 25.94 -8.06 23.60
CA GLY A 624 26.37 -9.39 23.20
C GLY A 624 25.33 -10.09 22.33
N SER A 625 25.78 -11.10 21.61
CA SER A 625 24.97 -11.89 20.69
C SER A 625 25.59 -13.26 20.45
N GLY A 626 24.78 -14.20 19.97
CA GLY A 626 25.26 -15.52 19.61
C GLY A 626 24.13 -16.45 19.17
N VAL A 627 24.51 -17.67 18.84
CA VAL A 627 23.56 -18.77 18.58
C VAL A 627 23.81 -19.88 19.60
N TRP A 628 22.75 -20.36 20.22
CA TRP A 628 22.75 -21.55 21.05
C TRP A 628 22.43 -22.77 20.21
N ASP A 629 23.33 -23.74 20.24
CA ASP A 629 23.14 -25.07 19.70
C ASP A 629 22.50 -25.95 20.77
N ARG A 630 21.20 -26.24 20.64
CA ARG A 630 20.48 -26.98 21.69
C ARG A 630 20.83 -28.47 21.75
N VAL A 631 21.47 -29.02 20.71
CA VAL A 631 21.86 -30.44 20.67
C VAL A 631 23.27 -30.61 21.22
N ALA A 632 24.23 -29.80 20.74
CA ALA A 632 25.60 -29.85 21.25
C ALA A 632 25.80 -29.07 22.56
N LYS A 633 24.77 -28.33 23.02
CA LYS A 633 24.78 -27.52 24.24
C LYS A 633 25.97 -26.55 24.29
N ARG A 634 26.19 -25.81 23.19
CA ARG A 634 27.29 -24.85 23.05
C ARG A 634 26.85 -23.54 22.40
N HIS A 635 27.61 -22.47 22.67
CA HIS A 635 27.43 -21.18 22.00
C HIS A 635 28.30 -21.05 20.76
N LEU A 636 27.75 -20.42 19.73
CA LEU A 636 28.42 -20.00 18.51
C LEU A 636 28.38 -18.47 18.38
N PRO A 637 29.41 -17.83 17.81
CA PRO A 637 29.41 -16.40 17.56
C PRO A 637 28.37 -16.02 16.49
N ALA A 638 27.76 -14.85 16.64
CA ALA A 638 26.87 -14.24 15.65
C ALA A 638 26.83 -12.71 15.85
N PRO A 639 26.60 -11.93 14.78
CA PRO A 639 26.40 -10.48 14.89
C PRO A 639 25.11 -10.16 15.66
N ALA A 640 25.00 -8.96 16.23
CA ALA A 640 23.81 -8.56 17.01
C ALA A 640 22.68 -7.94 16.17
N ARG A 641 22.95 -7.60 14.90
CA ARG A 641 22.06 -6.90 13.98
C ARG A 641 22.09 -7.48 12.58
N ASP A 642 21.04 -7.13 11.82
CA ASP A 642 20.90 -7.40 10.40
C ASP A 642 21.23 -8.84 10.03
N VAL A 643 20.63 -9.73 10.82
CA VAL A 643 20.90 -11.15 10.82
C VAL A 643 19.60 -11.94 10.84
N LEU A 644 19.53 -12.96 9.99
CA LEU A 644 18.42 -13.92 9.97
C LEU A 644 18.95 -15.34 10.12
N LEU A 645 18.29 -16.09 11.00
CA LEU A 645 18.59 -17.48 11.28
C LEU A 645 17.79 -18.39 10.34
N GLY A 646 18.47 -19.27 9.63
CA GLY A 646 17.88 -20.40 8.91
C GLY A 646 18.19 -21.73 9.59
N ASP A 647 17.78 -22.83 8.97
CA ASP A 647 18.05 -24.16 9.51
C ASP A 647 19.48 -24.61 9.18
N GLY A 648 20.40 -24.47 10.15
CA GLY A 648 21.81 -24.83 9.99
C GLY A 648 22.71 -23.69 9.51
N TYR A 649 22.16 -22.50 9.27
CA TYR A 649 22.91 -21.37 8.73
C TYR A 649 22.41 -20.03 9.24
N LEU A 650 23.23 -19.02 9.01
CA LEU A 650 22.95 -17.63 9.34
C LEU A 650 23.30 -16.76 8.15
N VAL A 651 22.44 -15.81 7.81
CA VAL A 651 22.74 -14.74 6.84
C VAL A 651 22.85 -13.44 7.59
N GLU A 652 23.95 -12.73 7.37
CA GLU A 652 24.25 -11.44 7.98
C GLU A 652 24.57 -10.40 6.91
N GLN A 653 24.24 -9.15 7.21
CA GLN A 653 24.60 -8.02 6.35
C GLN A 653 25.93 -7.43 6.82
N VAL A 654 26.94 -7.46 5.95
CA VAL A 654 28.31 -7.01 6.25
C VAL A 654 28.78 -6.08 5.13
N ASN A 655 29.27 -4.89 5.50
CA ASN A 655 29.71 -3.86 4.55
C ASN A 655 28.67 -3.50 3.48
N GLY A 656 27.37 -3.64 3.79
CA GLY A 656 26.26 -3.41 2.87
C GLY A 656 25.89 -4.60 1.96
N GLY A 657 26.72 -5.65 1.88
CA GLY A 657 26.41 -6.92 1.19
C GLY A 657 25.90 -8.00 2.13
N LEU A 658 25.60 -9.20 1.60
CA LEU A 658 25.13 -10.35 2.39
C LEU A 658 26.18 -11.46 2.45
N ARG A 659 26.41 -12.00 3.66
CA ARG A 659 27.29 -13.13 3.93
C ARG A 659 26.51 -14.28 4.55
N LEU A 660 26.72 -15.49 4.03
CA LEU A 660 26.19 -16.75 4.54
C LEU A 660 27.22 -17.44 5.43
N VAL A 661 26.81 -17.92 6.60
CA VAL A 661 27.62 -18.64 7.58
C VAL A 661 26.99 -20.00 7.87
N ASP A 662 27.77 -21.07 7.74
CA ASP A 662 27.35 -22.43 8.13
C ASP A 662 27.57 -22.66 9.64
N LEU A 663 26.48 -22.92 10.37
CA LEU A 663 26.52 -23.14 11.81
C LEU A 663 27.04 -24.53 12.19
N ASN A 664 27.10 -25.46 11.24
CA ASN A 664 27.72 -26.77 11.44
C ASN A 664 29.25 -26.68 11.37
N GLY A 665 29.80 -25.58 10.85
CA GLY A 665 31.24 -25.39 10.66
C GLY A 665 31.85 -26.33 9.61
N GLN A 666 31.03 -26.89 8.71
CA GLN A 666 31.48 -27.80 7.65
C GLN A 666 31.89 -27.04 6.38
N ARG A 667 31.42 -25.79 6.22
CA ARG A 667 31.70 -24.94 5.07
C ARG A 667 32.24 -23.57 5.51
N PRO A 668 33.15 -22.95 4.73
CA PRO A 668 33.56 -21.58 4.97
C PRO A 668 32.38 -20.62 4.74
N ALA A 669 32.39 -19.49 5.44
CA ALA A 669 31.45 -18.41 5.15
C ALA A 669 31.64 -17.90 3.72
N ARG A 670 30.54 -17.57 3.03
CA ARG A 670 30.57 -17.11 1.63
C ARG A 670 29.73 -15.85 1.43
N THR A 671 30.20 -14.95 0.57
CA THR A 671 29.41 -13.81 0.12
C THR A 671 28.30 -14.28 -0.83
N LEU A 672 27.09 -13.75 -0.66
CA LEU A 672 25.95 -14.01 -1.54
C LEU A 672 25.76 -12.88 -2.55
N VAL A 673 25.92 -11.63 -2.11
CA VAL A 673 25.78 -10.43 -2.92
C VAL A 673 26.54 -9.29 -2.28
N ASP A 674 27.17 -8.44 -3.09
CA ASP A 674 27.89 -7.26 -2.62
C ASP A 674 26.96 -6.06 -2.42
N ALA A 675 27.44 -5.04 -1.71
CA ALA A 675 26.66 -3.82 -1.44
C ALA A 675 26.22 -3.10 -2.73
N ASP A 676 26.98 -3.29 -3.81
CA ASP A 676 26.68 -2.68 -5.09
C ASP A 676 25.51 -3.31 -5.84
N ASP A 677 25.27 -4.59 -5.64
CA ASP A 677 24.13 -5.24 -6.26
C ASP A 677 22.92 -5.21 -5.34
N LEU A 678 23.09 -5.32 -4.01
CA LEU A 678 21.98 -5.27 -3.06
C LEU A 678 21.39 -3.86 -2.92
N GLY A 679 22.24 -2.84 -2.90
CA GLY A 679 21.86 -1.44 -2.81
C GLY A 679 21.63 -0.84 -1.43
N PRO A 680 21.60 0.50 -1.36
CA PRO A 680 21.53 1.22 -0.10
C PRO A 680 20.15 1.05 0.57
N GLY A 681 20.14 1.03 1.90
CA GLY A 681 18.90 0.92 2.68
C GLY A 681 18.28 -0.49 2.68
N ALA A 682 18.94 -1.49 2.09
CA ALA A 682 18.53 -2.87 2.18
C ALA A 682 18.52 -3.35 3.63
N ALA A 683 17.43 -4.00 4.04
CA ALA A 683 17.21 -4.46 5.41
C ALA A 683 16.56 -5.86 5.43
N PRO A 684 16.78 -6.64 6.50
CA PRO A 684 16.17 -7.96 6.66
C PRO A 684 14.64 -7.92 6.55
N ARG A 685 14.06 -8.96 5.96
CA ARG A 685 12.62 -9.15 5.68
C ARG A 685 11.96 -8.05 4.86
N THR A 686 12.80 -7.20 4.25
CA THR A 686 12.38 -6.04 3.47
C THR A 686 12.96 -6.14 2.07
N ALA A 687 14.30 -6.16 1.97
CA ALA A 687 15.03 -6.35 0.73
C ALA A 687 15.70 -7.73 0.65
N TRP A 688 15.82 -8.46 1.76
CA TRP A 688 16.34 -9.83 1.78
C TRP A 688 15.74 -10.66 2.91
N THR A 689 15.67 -11.98 2.77
CA THR A 689 15.06 -12.89 3.75
C THR A 689 15.62 -14.31 3.62
N VAL A 690 15.31 -15.18 4.58
CA VAL A 690 15.75 -16.58 4.60
C VAL A 690 14.57 -17.52 4.76
N ASP A 691 14.62 -18.68 4.10
CA ASP A 691 13.64 -19.75 4.29
C ASP A 691 14.00 -20.59 5.51
N ARG A 692 13.29 -20.33 6.62
CA ARG A 692 13.41 -21.12 7.85
C ARG A 692 12.89 -22.55 7.72
N PHE A 693 12.16 -22.86 6.65
CA PHE A 693 11.53 -24.16 6.40
C PHE A 693 12.02 -24.82 5.10
N GLY A 694 12.88 -24.20 4.30
CA GLY A 694 13.26 -24.69 2.97
C GLY A 694 14.70 -24.38 2.56
N GLY A 695 15.47 -23.69 3.41
CA GLY A 695 16.92 -23.59 3.31
C GLY A 695 17.48 -22.54 2.34
N ALA A 696 16.68 -21.94 1.46
CA ALA A 696 17.15 -20.92 0.50
C ALA A 696 17.17 -19.50 1.09
N VAL A 697 17.94 -18.61 0.47
CA VAL A 697 17.98 -17.16 0.75
C VAL A 697 17.34 -16.41 -0.41
N ALA A 698 16.61 -15.34 -0.13
CA ALA A 698 16.07 -14.46 -1.16
C ALA A 698 16.53 -13.02 -0.94
N TYR A 699 16.91 -12.30 -2.00
CA TYR A 699 17.17 -10.86 -1.94
C TYR A 699 16.71 -10.14 -3.21
N ALA A 700 16.34 -8.87 -3.08
CA ALA A 700 16.07 -7.97 -4.19
C ALA A 700 17.32 -7.13 -4.48
N ASP A 701 17.73 -7.07 -5.74
CA ASP A 701 18.87 -6.26 -6.18
C ASP A 701 18.47 -4.78 -6.44
N ARG A 702 19.43 -3.94 -6.83
CA ARG A 702 19.19 -2.54 -7.20
C ARG A 702 18.21 -2.39 -8.37
N ARG A 703 18.10 -3.40 -9.24
CA ARG A 703 17.15 -3.45 -10.37
C ARG A 703 15.79 -4.03 -9.98
N GLN A 704 15.59 -4.33 -8.70
CA GLN A 704 14.38 -4.93 -8.12
C GLN A 704 14.10 -6.37 -8.61
N GLN A 705 15.11 -7.04 -9.17
CA GLN A 705 15.06 -8.47 -9.47
C GLN A 705 15.22 -9.26 -8.18
N VAL A 706 14.46 -10.34 -8.01
CA VAL A 706 14.54 -11.16 -6.79
C VAL A 706 15.36 -12.42 -7.06
N HIS A 707 16.50 -12.53 -6.40
CA HIS A 707 17.42 -13.65 -6.47
C HIS A 707 17.07 -14.69 -5.40
N ILE A 708 16.95 -15.95 -5.78
CA ILE A 708 16.77 -17.09 -4.88
C ILE A 708 18.05 -17.92 -4.92
N VAL A 709 18.79 -17.87 -3.82
CA VAL A 709 20.11 -18.46 -3.69
C VAL A 709 20.04 -19.72 -2.82
N PRO A 710 20.40 -20.90 -3.35
CA PRO A 710 20.57 -22.10 -2.54
C PRO A 710 21.72 -21.93 -1.55
N THR A 711 21.55 -22.35 -0.30
CA THR A 711 22.63 -22.25 0.70
C THR A 711 23.70 -23.31 0.52
N GLY A 712 23.37 -24.46 -0.08
CA GLY A 712 24.23 -25.65 -0.14
C GLY A 712 24.43 -26.32 1.23
N ILE A 713 23.72 -25.85 2.26
CA ILE A 713 23.77 -26.37 3.62
C ILE A 713 22.57 -27.31 3.79
N PRO A 714 22.79 -28.60 4.11
CA PRO A 714 21.70 -29.55 4.29
C PRO A 714 20.78 -29.11 5.44
N ALA A 715 19.49 -29.01 5.17
CA ALA A 715 18.50 -28.76 6.20
C ALA A 715 18.41 -29.94 7.18
N SER A 716 17.95 -29.69 8.40
CA SER A 716 17.69 -30.72 9.40
C SER A 716 16.68 -31.76 8.88
N ALA A 717 16.66 -32.94 9.50
CA ALA A 717 15.67 -33.97 9.19
C ALA A 717 14.24 -33.43 9.35
N LEU A 718 13.32 -33.90 8.50
CA LEU A 718 11.92 -33.51 8.56
C LEU A 718 11.33 -33.88 9.92
N SER A 719 10.68 -32.93 10.58
CA SER A 719 10.11 -33.10 11.92
C SER A 719 8.76 -32.40 12.06
N VAL A 720 7.99 -32.82 13.07
CA VAL A 720 6.76 -32.14 13.48
C VAL A 720 7.12 -31.07 14.50
N ILE A 721 6.70 -29.84 14.24
CA ILE A 721 6.94 -28.67 15.12
C ILE A 721 5.70 -28.28 15.94
N ASP A 722 4.52 -28.72 15.49
CA ASP A 722 3.23 -28.57 16.17
C ASP A 722 2.26 -29.63 15.63
N SER A 723 1.28 -30.04 16.42
CA SER A 723 0.25 -30.96 15.98
C SER A 723 -1.05 -30.80 16.75
N THR A 724 -2.16 -31.13 16.08
CA THR A 724 -3.47 -31.36 16.70
C THR A 724 -4.02 -32.68 16.18
N VAL A 725 -4.37 -33.60 17.08
CA VAL A 725 -4.92 -34.91 16.72
C VAL A 725 -6.16 -35.14 17.57
N SER A 726 -7.26 -35.55 16.95
CA SER A 726 -8.47 -35.94 17.67
C SER A 726 -8.35 -37.36 18.22
N ASP A 727 -8.97 -37.62 19.36
CA ASP A 727 -9.06 -38.96 19.95
C ASP A 727 -10.32 -39.74 19.52
N GLU A 728 -11.18 -39.15 18.70
CA GLU A 728 -12.45 -39.75 18.24
C GLU A 728 -12.24 -40.64 17.00
N THR A 729 -12.76 -41.87 17.03
CA THR A 729 -12.65 -42.86 15.93
C THR A 729 -13.58 -42.57 14.76
N ASP A 730 -14.77 -42.05 15.03
CA ASP A 730 -15.86 -41.94 14.04
C ASP A 730 -15.74 -40.68 13.16
N ALA A 731 -14.87 -39.75 13.56
CA ALA A 731 -14.58 -38.49 12.87
C ALA A 731 -13.12 -38.07 13.10
N TRP A 732 -12.21 -39.03 12.98
CA TRP A 732 -10.80 -38.80 13.29
C TRP A 732 -10.17 -37.76 12.35
N SER A 733 -9.43 -36.82 12.92
CA SER A 733 -8.64 -35.86 12.16
C SER A 733 -7.31 -35.55 12.85
N GLY A 734 -6.29 -35.33 12.04
CA GLY A 734 -4.96 -34.95 12.48
C GLY A 734 -4.38 -33.84 11.63
N GLN A 735 -3.64 -32.95 12.25
CA GLN A 735 -2.93 -31.85 11.62
C GLN A 735 -1.52 -31.81 12.21
N TRP A 736 -0.51 -31.76 11.34
CA TRP A 736 0.90 -31.68 11.74
C TRP A 736 1.55 -30.56 10.96
N TRP A 737 2.11 -29.60 11.71
CA TRP A 737 2.97 -28.57 11.16
C TRP A 737 4.37 -29.15 11.03
N LEU A 738 4.93 -29.05 9.83
CA LEU A 738 6.19 -29.65 9.46
C LEU A 738 7.31 -28.61 9.46
N SER A 739 8.52 -29.04 9.84
CA SER A 739 9.72 -28.19 9.82
C SER A 739 10.16 -27.81 8.41
N LYS A 740 9.80 -28.61 7.40
CA LYS A 740 10.10 -28.40 5.98
C LYS A 740 9.11 -29.13 5.06
N PRO A 741 9.09 -28.86 3.73
CA PRO A 741 8.20 -29.56 2.81
C PRO A 741 8.42 -31.08 2.78
N ALA A 742 7.32 -31.81 2.59
CA ALA A 742 7.35 -33.26 2.34
C ALA A 742 6.95 -33.55 0.89
N ALA A 743 7.63 -34.46 0.21
CA ALA A 743 7.35 -34.87 -1.18
C ALA A 743 6.05 -35.70 -1.28
N SER A 744 5.80 -36.53 -0.28
CA SER A 744 4.67 -37.44 -0.21
C SER A 744 4.44 -37.88 1.23
N TRP A 745 3.24 -38.37 1.51
CA TRP A 745 2.91 -38.92 2.83
C TRP A 745 1.96 -40.10 2.74
N GLN A 746 2.01 -40.95 3.76
CA GLN A 746 1.14 -42.09 3.93
C GLN A 746 0.67 -42.18 5.38
N PHE A 747 -0.65 -42.32 5.56
CA PHE A 747 -1.28 -42.56 6.85
C PHE A 747 -1.90 -43.96 6.86
N VAL A 748 -1.49 -44.80 7.80
CA VAL A 748 -1.92 -46.20 7.92
C VAL A 748 -2.60 -46.41 9.25
N VAL A 749 -3.83 -46.90 9.22
CA VAL A 749 -4.57 -47.40 10.39
C VAL A 749 -4.39 -48.91 10.46
N ARG A 750 -4.08 -49.43 11.64
CA ARG A 750 -3.79 -50.84 11.91
C ARG A 750 -4.66 -51.39 13.04
N ASP A 751 -5.01 -52.67 12.96
CA ASP A 751 -5.62 -53.40 14.07
C ASP A 751 -4.61 -53.68 15.20
N ALA A 752 -5.10 -54.31 16.27
CA ALA A 752 -4.26 -54.71 17.41
C ALA A 752 -3.18 -55.76 17.07
N ALA A 753 -3.34 -56.51 15.97
CA ALA A 753 -2.37 -57.47 15.45
C ALA A 753 -1.32 -56.82 14.52
N GLY A 754 -1.48 -55.54 14.19
CA GLY A 754 -0.59 -54.79 13.30
C GLY A 754 -0.98 -54.83 11.81
N THR A 755 -2.09 -55.48 11.47
CA THR A 755 -2.61 -55.57 10.10
C THR A 755 -3.13 -54.22 9.64
N ALA A 756 -2.73 -53.76 8.45
CA ALA A 756 -3.21 -52.51 7.88
C ALA A 756 -4.69 -52.63 7.45
N LEU A 757 -5.54 -51.80 8.03
CA LEU A 757 -6.98 -51.75 7.75
C LEU A 757 -7.33 -50.66 6.74
N ARG A 758 -6.68 -49.51 6.86
CA ARG A 758 -6.85 -48.35 5.99
C ARG A 758 -5.49 -47.74 5.68
N THR A 759 -5.28 -47.40 4.41
CA THR A 759 -4.14 -46.59 3.98
C THR A 759 -4.66 -45.37 3.22
N LEU A 760 -4.27 -44.19 3.68
CA LEU A 760 -4.45 -42.92 2.98
C LEU A 760 -3.08 -42.44 2.51
N SER A 761 -3.00 -41.80 1.36
CA SER A 761 -1.75 -41.26 0.84
C SER A 761 -2.00 -39.94 0.16
N GLY A 762 -0.99 -39.08 0.13
CA GLY A 762 -1.05 -37.81 -0.57
C GLY A 762 0.29 -37.39 -1.13
N SER A 763 0.23 -36.39 -2.01
CA SER A 763 1.37 -35.78 -2.68
C SER A 763 2.06 -34.75 -1.79
N SER A 764 2.86 -33.88 -2.40
CA SER A 764 3.68 -32.90 -1.71
C SER A 764 2.87 -31.94 -0.84
N VAL A 765 3.34 -31.68 0.37
CA VAL A 765 2.74 -30.73 1.32
C VAL A 765 3.79 -29.73 1.81
N ARG A 766 3.39 -28.47 1.97
CA ARG A 766 4.26 -27.37 2.44
C ARG A 766 3.82 -26.93 3.83
N GLY A 767 4.62 -27.30 4.83
CA GLY A 767 4.51 -26.89 6.24
C GLY A 767 3.27 -27.32 7.02
N LEU A 768 2.17 -27.76 6.40
CA LEU A 768 0.99 -28.26 7.10
C LEU A 768 0.39 -29.48 6.40
N LEU A 769 0.45 -30.62 7.08
CA LEU A 769 -0.15 -31.90 6.65
C LEU A 769 -1.46 -32.10 7.41
N ARG A 770 -2.56 -32.35 6.69
CA ARG A 770 -3.87 -32.66 7.27
C ARG A 770 -4.33 -34.04 6.82
N VAL A 771 -4.82 -34.84 7.76
CA VAL A 771 -5.45 -36.13 7.49
C VAL A 771 -6.82 -36.15 8.14
N ALA A 772 -7.82 -36.67 7.43
CA ALA A 772 -9.12 -37.01 7.99
C ALA A 772 -9.42 -38.47 7.67
N TRP A 773 -9.95 -39.20 8.64
CA TRP A 773 -10.34 -40.58 8.52
C TRP A 773 -11.76 -40.78 9.08
N ASP A 774 -12.58 -41.49 8.33
CA ASP A 774 -14.02 -41.64 8.51
C ASP A 774 -14.43 -42.91 9.26
N GLY A 775 -13.47 -43.56 9.94
CA GLY A 775 -13.71 -44.82 10.65
C GLY A 775 -13.84 -46.07 9.76
N ARG A 776 -13.55 -45.96 8.44
CA ARG A 776 -13.76 -47.07 7.48
C ARG A 776 -12.47 -47.76 7.04
N ASP A 777 -12.60 -49.03 6.67
CA ASP A 777 -11.53 -49.82 6.05
C ASP A 777 -11.28 -49.40 4.59
N SER A 778 -10.34 -50.08 3.93
CA SER A 778 -10.01 -49.83 2.51
C SER A 778 -11.14 -50.22 1.54
N ALA A 779 -12.10 -51.06 1.96
CA ALA A 779 -13.28 -51.43 1.19
C ALA A 779 -14.50 -50.51 1.46
N GLY A 780 -14.35 -49.48 2.31
CA GLY A 780 -15.42 -48.55 2.67
C GLY A 780 -16.39 -49.10 3.72
N ARG A 781 -16.07 -50.23 4.37
CA ARG A 781 -16.88 -50.79 5.45
C ARG A 781 -16.53 -50.11 6.76
N PRO A 782 -17.51 -49.77 7.62
CA PRO A 782 -17.23 -49.31 8.97
C PRO A 782 -16.38 -50.35 9.71
N LEU A 783 -15.31 -49.90 10.38
CA LEU A 783 -14.58 -50.78 11.27
C LEU A 783 -15.42 -51.07 12.52
N ALA A 784 -15.36 -52.31 13.01
CA ALA A 784 -16.00 -52.69 14.27
C ALA A 784 -15.32 -51.99 15.45
N ASP A 785 -16.05 -51.70 16.52
CA ASP A 785 -15.51 -51.09 17.74
C ASP A 785 -14.25 -51.85 18.23
N GLY A 786 -13.12 -51.14 18.28
CA GLY A 786 -11.83 -51.79 18.51
C GLY A 786 -10.70 -50.79 18.69
N ALA A 787 -9.59 -51.26 19.26
CA ALA A 787 -8.42 -50.45 19.52
C ALA A 787 -7.53 -50.38 18.26
N PHE A 788 -7.44 -49.21 17.61
CA PHE A 788 -6.68 -49.04 16.35
C PHE A 788 -5.41 -48.24 16.54
N ALA A 789 -4.27 -48.72 16.07
CA ALA A 789 -3.06 -47.91 16.00
C ALA A 789 -3.02 -47.13 14.68
N TRP A 790 -2.39 -45.96 14.67
CA TRP A 790 -2.12 -45.25 13.42
C TRP A 790 -0.66 -44.86 13.29
N THR A 791 -0.20 -44.79 12.04
CA THR A 791 1.14 -44.32 11.70
C THR A 791 1.05 -43.37 10.51
N LEU A 792 1.60 -42.17 10.68
CA LEU A 792 1.85 -41.21 9.61
C LEU A 792 3.33 -41.28 9.22
N THR A 793 3.60 -41.48 7.94
CA THR A 793 4.94 -41.36 7.36
C THR A 793 4.97 -40.25 6.32
N ALA A 794 6.06 -39.47 6.27
CA ALA A 794 6.22 -38.41 5.28
C ALA A 794 7.68 -38.34 4.78
N GLN A 795 7.85 -38.29 3.46
CA GLN A 795 9.16 -38.22 2.83
C GLN A 795 9.62 -36.76 2.69
N PRO A 796 10.86 -36.40 3.08
CA PRO A 796 11.36 -35.04 2.92
C PRO A 796 11.49 -34.65 1.44
N ALA A 797 11.00 -33.46 1.07
CA ALA A 797 11.03 -33.01 -0.33
C ALA A 797 12.43 -32.73 -0.87
N ASP A 798 13.33 -32.26 0.00
CA ASP A 798 14.74 -32.02 -0.33
C ASP A 798 15.59 -33.31 -0.36
N GLY A 799 14.99 -34.46 0.00
CA GLY A 799 15.69 -35.75 0.13
C GLY A 799 16.71 -35.81 1.27
N VAL A 800 16.71 -34.83 2.20
CA VAL A 800 17.67 -34.77 3.31
C VAL A 800 17.07 -35.33 4.59
N GLY A 801 17.73 -36.35 5.14
CA GLY A 801 17.31 -37.03 6.36
C GLY A 801 16.32 -38.17 6.11
N PRO A 802 16.04 -39.01 7.13
CA PRO A 802 15.08 -40.10 7.01
C PRO A 802 13.64 -39.59 6.85
N ALA A 803 12.76 -40.48 6.38
CA ALA A 803 11.32 -40.24 6.40
C ALA A 803 10.84 -39.95 7.83
N LEU A 804 10.03 -38.92 7.99
CA LEU A 804 9.32 -38.66 9.24
C LEU A 804 8.36 -39.83 9.50
N THR A 805 8.36 -40.34 10.73
CA THR A 805 7.38 -41.34 11.20
C THR A 805 6.78 -40.85 12.52
N VAL A 806 5.47 -40.70 12.56
CA VAL A 806 4.69 -40.33 13.75
C VAL A 806 3.66 -41.42 13.99
N ALA A 807 3.60 -41.94 15.21
CA ALA A 807 2.57 -42.88 15.62
C ALA A 807 1.77 -42.29 16.78
N GLY A 808 0.46 -42.53 16.79
CA GLY A 808 -0.38 -42.19 17.94
C GLY A 808 -0.82 -43.43 18.71
N PRO A 809 -1.41 -43.21 19.89
CA PRO A 809 -1.91 -44.29 20.72
C PRO A 809 -3.00 -45.09 20.01
N ARG A 810 -3.35 -46.25 20.58
CA ARG A 810 -4.52 -47.03 20.16
C ARG A 810 -5.77 -46.16 20.33
N LEU A 811 -6.40 -45.76 19.22
CA LEU A 811 -7.73 -45.19 19.16
C LEU A 811 -8.66 -46.20 19.85
N ALA A 812 -9.01 -45.98 21.11
CA ALA A 812 -9.88 -46.87 21.85
C ALA A 812 -11.33 -46.65 21.38
N PRO A 813 -12.19 -47.68 21.37
CA PRO A 813 -13.62 -47.42 21.42
C PRO A 813 -13.89 -46.62 22.70
N PRO A 814 -14.95 -45.78 22.73
CA PRO A 814 -15.25 -44.99 23.92
C PRO A 814 -15.26 -45.91 25.17
N PRO A 815 -14.61 -45.53 26.27
CA PRO A 815 -14.54 -46.39 27.46
C PRO A 815 -15.95 -46.74 27.94
N PRO A 816 -16.21 -47.94 28.51
CA PRO A 816 -17.43 -48.16 29.27
C PRO A 816 -17.50 -47.07 30.34
N PRO A 817 -18.68 -46.47 30.58
CA PRO A 817 -18.77 -45.28 31.39
C PRO A 817 -18.13 -45.55 32.75
N PRO A 818 -17.20 -44.70 33.25
CA PRO A 818 -16.99 -44.62 34.69
C PRO A 818 -18.37 -44.36 35.34
N PRO A 819 -18.63 -44.76 36.61
CA PRO A 819 -19.89 -44.39 37.26
C PRO A 819 -20.09 -42.90 36.98
N PRO A 820 -21.19 -42.51 36.30
CA PRO A 820 -21.18 -41.33 35.47
C PRO A 820 -20.69 -40.16 36.30
N ALA A 821 -19.58 -39.56 35.86
CA ALA A 821 -19.22 -38.24 36.33
C ALA A 821 -20.50 -37.41 36.19
N PRO A 822 -21.01 -36.82 37.28
CA PRO A 822 -22.43 -36.57 37.35
C PRO A 822 -22.84 -35.61 36.22
N ALA A 823 -23.65 -36.08 35.25
CA ALA A 823 -23.90 -35.34 34.01
C ALA A 823 -24.47 -33.94 34.32
N PRO A 824 -24.07 -32.89 33.58
CA PRO A 824 -24.62 -31.56 33.80
C PRO A 824 -26.15 -31.61 33.67
N PRO A 825 -26.91 -30.89 34.51
CA PRO A 825 -28.34 -30.78 34.36
C PRO A 825 -28.70 -30.38 32.92
N THR A 826 -29.55 -31.17 32.25
CA THR A 826 -30.02 -30.86 30.89
C THR A 826 -31.47 -30.38 30.96
N ALA A 827 -31.78 -29.27 30.28
CA ALA A 827 -33.13 -28.70 30.30
C ALA A 827 -34.12 -29.60 29.54
N THR A 828 -35.02 -30.28 30.26
CA THR A 828 -36.14 -31.04 29.69
C THR A 828 -37.28 -30.13 29.23
N LYS A 829 -37.34 -28.90 29.74
CA LYS A 829 -38.17 -27.81 29.22
C LYS A 829 -37.33 -26.54 29.20
N LYS A 830 -37.24 -25.88 28.04
CA LYS A 830 -36.43 -24.67 27.87
C LYS A 830 -36.91 -23.54 28.81
N PRO A 831 -36.02 -22.61 29.21
CA PRO A 831 -36.40 -21.40 29.91
C PRO A 831 -37.42 -20.57 29.12
N SER A 832 -38.25 -19.81 29.81
CA SER A 832 -39.26 -18.95 29.18
C SER A 832 -39.30 -17.55 29.81
N ILE A 833 -39.60 -16.54 29.00
CA ILE A 833 -39.77 -15.15 29.44
C ILE A 833 -41.27 -14.84 29.54
N SER A 834 -41.72 -14.30 30.68
CA SER A 834 -43.09 -13.85 30.89
C SER A 834 -43.16 -12.41 31.42
N GLY A 835 -44.33 -11.78 31.27
CA GLY A 835 -44.57 -10.39 31.66
C GLY A 835 -44.65 -9.43 30.47
N THR A 836 -44.93 -8.17 30.75
CA THR A 836 -45.14 -7.14 29.72
C THR A 836 -43.80 -6.67 29.14
N LEU A 837 -43.62 -6.86 27.83
CA LEU A 837 -42.43 -6.43 27.09
C LEU A 837 -42.52 -4.95 26.69
N ALA A 838 -42.53 -4.06 27.68
CA ALA A 838 -42.53 -2.62 27.47
C ALA A 838 -41.66 -1.90 28.51
N VAL A 839 -41.10 -0.75 28.13
CA VAL A 839 -40.24 0.05 29.04
C VAL A 839 -40.96 0.38 30.34
N GLY A 840 -40.27 0.16 31.45
CA GLY A 840 -40.78 0.38 32.81
C GLY A 840 -41.49 -0.83 33.42
N SER A 841 -41.79 -1.86 32.63
CA SER A 841 -42.27 -3.16 33.13
C SER A 841 -41.10 -4.06 33.57
N THR A 842 -41.41 -5.08 34.35
CA THR A 842 -40.46 -6.13 34.75
C THR A 842 -40.90 -7.44 34.11
N VAL A 843 -40.00 -8.07 33.36
CA VAL A 843 -40.18 -9.42 32.83
C VAL A 843 -39.50 -10.43 33.76
N LYS A 844 -40.05 -11.64 33.83
CA LYS A 844 -39.55 -12.73 34.68
C LYS A 844 -39.09 -13.89 33.80
N ALA A 845 -37.98 -14.52 34.19
CA ALA A 845 -37.50 -15.76 33.60
C ALA A 845 -38.02 -16.93 34.43
N ALA A 846 -38.65 -17.90 33.79
CA ALA A 846 -38.81 -19.23 34.34
C ALA A 846 -37.59 -20.07 33.91
N PRO A 847 -36.88 -20.73 34.85
CA PRO A 847 -35.65 -21.45 34.53
C PRO A 847 -35.85 -22.67 33.63
N GLY A 848 -37.10 -23.14 33.45
CA GLY A 848 -37.38 -24.41 32.77
C GLY A 848 -37.38 -25.60 33.75
N THR A 849 -37.48 -26.81 33.22
CA THR A 849 -37.29 -28.05 33.99
C THR A 849 -36.02 -28.73 33.53
N TRP A 850 -35.31 -29.39 34.44
CA TRP A 850 -33.95 -29.88 34.23
C TRP A 850 -33.80 -31.27 34.85
N SER A 851 -33.02 -32.14 34.20
CA SER A 851 -32.68 -33.47 34.70
C SER A 851 -31.16 -33.70 34.58
N PRO A 852 -30.45 -34.09 35.66
CA PRO A 852 -30.92 -34.20 37.05
C PRO A 852 -31.31 -32.83 37.65
N ALA A 853 -32.11 -32.84 38.72
CA ALA A 853 -32.64 -31.60 39.34
C ALA A 853 -31.50 -30.68 39.85
N PRO A 854 -31.42 -29.41 39.40
CA PRO A 854 -30.41 -28.45 39.83
C PRO A 854 -30.57 -28.02 41.30
N THR A 855 -29.47 -27.69 41.96
CA THR A 855 -29.47 -27.06 43.29
C THR A 855 -29.53 -25.53 43.23
N SER A 856 -29.13 -24.92 42.11
CA SER A 856 -29.25 -23.47 41.90
C SER A 856 -29.25 -23.07 40.42
N TYR A 857 -29.68 -21.84 40.14
CA TYR A 857 -29.70 -21.25 38.80
C TYR A 857 -28.99 -19.90 38.79
N ALA A 858 -28.26 -19.61 37.71
CA ALA A 858 -27.82 -18.27 37.35
C ALA A 858 -28.47 -17.85 36.03
N TYR A 859 -28.68 -16.55 35.84
CA TYR A 859 -29.35 -16.00 34.66
C TYR A 859 -28.42 -15.01 33.98
N GLN A 860 -28.57 -14.86 32.67
CA GLN A 860 -28.01 -13.74 31.91
C GLN A 860 -29.01 -13.34 30.84
N TRP A 861 -29.49 -12.10 30.89
CA TRP A 861 -30.39 -11.57 29.87
C TRP A 861 -29.62 -10.94 28.71
N SER A 862 -30.13 -11.10 27.50
CA SER A 862 -29.57 -10.54 26.27
C SER A 862 -30.65 -9.87 25.42
N ALA A 863 -30.31 -8.81 24.70
CA ALA A 863 -31.18 -8.13 23.75
C ALA A 863 -30.58 -8.25 22.34
N ASN A 864 -31.28 -8.91 21.42
CA ASN A 864 -30.79 -9.26 20.07
C ASN A 864 -29.40 -9.94 20.11
N GLY A 865 -29.19 -10.91 21.03
CA GLY A 865 -27.94 -11.65 21.15
C GLY A 865 -26.85 -10.95 21.98
N THR A 866 -26.93 -9.63 22.22
CA THR A 866 -25.97 -8.92 23.07
C THR A 866 -26.36 -8.98 24.54
N ALA A 867 -25.44 -9.39 25.42
CA ALA A 867 -25.68 -9.45 26.87
C ALA A 867 -25.99 -8.06 27.46
N ILE A 868 -27.03 -7.98 28.28
CA ILE A 868 -27.37 -6.78 29.04
C ILE A 868 -26.52 -6.77 30.31
N LYS A 869 -25.64 -5.77 30.45
CA LYS A 869 -24.71 -5.66 31.57
C LYS A 869 -25.46 -5.71 32.91
N SER A 870 -24.96 -6.54 33.83
CA SER A 870 -25.50 -6.76 35.18
C SER A 870 -26.93 -7.32 35.26
N ALA A 871 -27.51 -7.75 34.13
CA ALA A 871 -28.81 -8.40 34.11
C ALA A 871 -28.68 -9.90 34.38
N THR A 872 -28.37 -10.25 35.63
CA THR A 872 -28.08 -11.63 36.05
C THR A 872 -29.14 -12.26 36.97
N GLY A 873 -30.20 -11.53 37.28
CA GLY A 873 -31.31 -12.02 38.11
C GLY A 873 -32.41 -12.72 37.31
N ALA A 874 -33.28 -13.46 38.01
CA ALA A 874 -34.46 -14.11 37.43
C ALA A 874 -35.54 -13.11 36.94
N SER A 875 -35.35 -11.81 37.20
CA SER A 875 -36.23 -10.74 36.74
C SER A 875 -35.41 -9.63 36.10
N LEU A 876 -35.92 -9.06 35.01
CA LEU A 876 -35.30 -7.93 34.29
C LEU A 876 -36.29 -6.78 34.20
N LYS A 877 -35.90 -5.62 34.72
CA LYS A 877 -36.61 -4.36 34.45
C LYS A 877 -36.27 -3.90 33.04
N VAL A 878 -37.29 -3.76 32.20
CA VAL A 878 -37.14 -3.33 30.81
C VAL A 878 -36.80 -1.85 30.76
N THR A 879 -35.61 -1.52 30.27
CA THR A 879 -35.11 -0.15 30.16
C THR A 879 -35.28 0.41 28.74
N PRO A 880 -35.16 1.74 28.54
CA PRO A 880 -35.23 2.34 27.20
C PRO A 880 -34.22 1.77 26.19
N SER A 881 -33.06 1.29 26.66
CA SER A 881 -31.95 0.79 25.82
C SER A 881 -32.27 -0.47 25.01
N VAL A 882 -33.36 -1.18 25.36
CA VAL A 882 -33.78 -2.43 24.72
C VAL A 882 -35.05 -2.30 23.89
N VAL A 883 -35.61 -1.09 23.75
CA VAL A 883 -36.77 -0.85 22.86
C VAL A 883 -36.45 -1.27 21.43
N GLY A 884 -37.38 -1.95 20.77
CA GLY A 884 -37.19 -2.45 19.41
C GLY A 884 -36.34 -3.73 19.32
N LYS A 885 -35.81 -4.23 20.45
CA LYS A 885 -35.03 -5.48 20.50
C LYS A 885 -35.90 -6.63 21.04
N ARG A 886 -35.50 -7.87 20.75
CA ARG A 886 -36.06 -9.09 21.34
C ARG A 886 -35.17 -9.55 22.49
N LEU A 887 -35.78 -9.93 23.60
CA LEU A 887 -35.08 -10.41 24.78
C LEU A 887 -34.92 -11.94 24.71
N THR A 888 -33.78 -12.42 25.19
CA THR A 888 -33.49 -13.83 25.47
C THR A 888 -32.89 -13.91 26.87
N VAL A 889 -33.09 -15.04 27.56
CA VAL A 889 -32.44 -15.31 28.84
C VAL A 889 -31.73 -16.65 28.76
N THR A 890 -30.45 -16.65 29.08
CA THR A 890 -29.64 -17.86 29.26
C THR A 890 -29.63 -18.23 30.72
N VAL A 891 -30.04 -19.46 31.03
CA VAL A 891 -30.09 -20.02 32.37
C VAL A 891 -28.99 -21.05 32.50
N THR A 892 -28.14 -20.87 33.52
CA THR A 892 -27.11 -21.82 33.91
C THR A 892 -27.58 -22.58 35.15
N ALA A 893 -27.87 -23.86 35.00
CA ALA A 893 -28.28 -24.75 36.07
C ALA A 893 -27.06 -25.42 36.70
N ARG A 894 -26.95 -25.37 38.04
CA ARG A 894 -25.85 -25.98 38.80
C ARG A 894 -26.37 -27.04 39.74
N ARG A 895 -25.61 -28.12 39.92
CA ARG A 895 -25.86 -29.17 40.90
C ARG A 895 -24.52 -29.56 41.51
N THR A 896 -24.45 -29.66 42.84
CA THR A 896 -23.21 -30.00 43.56
C THR A 896 -22.66 -31.34 43.06
N GLY A 897 -21.38 -31.38 42.67
CA GLY A 897 -20.74 -32.58 42.11
C GLY A 897 -20.97 -32.79 40.60
N HIS A 898 -21.80 -31.97 39.93
CA HIS A 898 -22.04 -32.02 38.49
C HIS A 898 -21.45 -30.76 37.80
N PRO A 899 -20.98 -30.84 36.54
CA PRO A 899 -20.76 -29.64 35.72
C PRO A 899 -22.05 -28.83 35.55
N SER A 900 -21.94 -27.54 35.19
CA SER A 900 -23.11 -26.68 34.99
C SER A 900 -23.77 -26.93 33.63
N GLY A 901 -25.08 -27.02 33.58
CA GLY A 901 -25.86 -27.07 32.34
C GLY A 901 -26.34 -25.69 31.91
N VAL A 902 -26.50 -25.45 30.61
CA VAL A 902 -26.93 -24.14 30.07
C VAL A 902 -28.06 -24.31 29.05
N ALA A 903 -29.08 -23.46 29.12
CA ALA A 903 -30.17 -23.41 28.16
C ALA A 903 -30.64 -21.96 27.97
N THR A 904 -30.99 -21.60 26.73
CA THR A 904 -31.47 -20.26 26.38
C THR A 904 -32.95 -20.29 26.00
N SER A 905 -33.72 -19.31 26.45
CA SER A 905 -35.13 -19.17 26.06
C SER A 905 -35.29 -18.87 24.57
N PRO A 906 -36.45 -19.17 23.97
CA PRO A 906 -36.84 -18.55 22.71
C PRO A 906 -36.79 -17.03 22.80
N ALA A 907 -36.55 -16.37 21.67
CA ALA A 907 -36.58 -14.90 21.59
C ALA A 907 -38.00 -14.37 21.85
N SER A 908 -38.11 -13.34 22.70
CA SER A 908 -39.39 -12.72 23.01
C SER A 908 -40.00 -11.98 21.81
N ALA A 909 -41.24 -11.50 21.97
CA ALA A 909 -41.75 -10.43 21.12
C ALA A 909 -40.89 -9.17 21.25
N VAL A 910 -40.98 -8.27 20.27
CA VAL A 910 -40.21 -7.02 20.27
C VAL A 910 -40.64 -6.14 21.44
N VAL A 911 -39.67 -5.59 22.17
CA VAL A 911 -39.93 -4.68 23.30
C VAL A 911 -40.55 -3.37 22.80
N ALA A 912 -41.75 -3.07 23.28
CA ALA A 912 -42.49 -1.86 22.97
C ALA A 912 -42.04 -0.66 23.83
N LYS A 913 -42.38 0.55 23.36
CA LYS A 913 -42.28 1.76 24.19
C LYS A 913 -43.26 1.67 25.37
N GLY A 914 -42.87 2.24 26.51
CA GLY A 914 -43.74 2.38 27.67
C GLY A 914 -44.94 3.31 27.40
N LYS A 915 -46.02 3.17 28.18
CA LYS A 915 -47.24 3.98 28.03
C LYS A 915 -46.95 5.47 28.25
N ALA A 916 -47.58 6.34 27.46
CA ALA A 916 -47.33 7.78 27.55
C ALA A 916 -47.54 8.35 28.95
N SER A 917 -46.65 9.24 29.38
CA SER A 917 -46.82 9.97 30.64
C SER A 917 -48.13 10.75 30.61
N LYS A 918 -48.89 10.67 31.71
CA LYS A 918 -50.17 11.37 31.85
C LYS A 918 -49.99 12.60 32.72
N ALA A 919 -50.58 13.72 32.31
CA ALA A 919 -50.61 14.92 33.13
C ALA A 919 -51.55 14.69 34.32
N THR A 920 -51.00 14.63 35.53
CA THR A 920 -51.77 14.55 36.79
C THR A 920 -52.31 15.93 37.19
N LYS A 921 -51.64 17.00 36.78
CA LYS A 921 -52.15 18.37 36.79
C LYS A 921 -52.03 18.92 35.37
N LYS A 922 -53.16 19.35 34.80
CA LYS A 922 -53.19 19.88 33.42
C LYS A 922 -52.29 21.12 33.29
N PRO A 923 -51.67 21.34 32.11
CA PRO A 923 -50.96 22.57 31.82
C PRO A 923 -51.86 23.81 31.95
N SER A 924 -51.26 24.97 32.21
CA SER A 924 -51.97 26.25 32.25
C SER A 924 -51.19 27.36 31.57
N VAL A 925 -51.91 28.39 31.12
CA VAL A 925 -51.31 29.62 30.59
C VAL A 925 -51.28 30.64 31.74
N SER A 926 -50.09 31.13 32.06
CA SER A 926 -49.86 32.14 33.10
C SER A 926 -49.50 33.50 32.50
N GLY A 927 -49.79 34.56 33.24
CA GLY A 927 -49.66 35.96 32.78
C GLY A 927 -50.98 36.53 32.25
N THR A 928 -51.00 37.83 32.00
CA THR A 928 -52.20 38.53 31.51
C THR A 928 -52.35 38.34 30.00
N PRO A 929 -53.38 37.63 29.50
CA PRO A 929 -53.56 37.38 28.07
C PRO A 929 -54.11 38.64 27.39
N LYS A 930 -53.24 39.61 27.11
CA LYS A 930 -53.56 40.88 26.46
C LYS A 930 -52.60 41.13 25.28
N VAL A 931 -53.10 41.71 24.19
CA VAL A 931 -52.29 42.07 23.02
C VAL A 931 -51.05 42.88 23.44
N GLY A 932 -49.89 42.53 22.88
CA GLY A 932 -48.60 43.14 23.18
C GLY A 932 -47.84 42.52 24.36
N ARG A 933 -48.52 41.76 25.23
CA ARG A 933 -47.90 41.06 26.38
C ARG A 933 -47.45 39.64 26.03
N THR A 934 -46.57 39.09 26.86
CA THR A 934 -46.07 37.72 26.74
C THR A 934 -46.72 36.84 27.80
N VAL A 935 -47.29 35.71 27.38
CA VAL A 935 -47.80 34.68 28.29
C VAL A 935 -46.83 33.51 28.38
N LYS A 936 -46.86 32.76 29.49
CA LYS A 936 -45.96 31.64 29.78
C LYS A 936 -46.75 30.35 30.02
N ALA A 937 -46.35 29.28 29.35
CA ALA A 937 -46.87 27.95 29.56
C ALA A 937 -46.31 27.34 30.86
N LEU A 938 -47.20 26.96 31.76
CA LEU A 938 -46.91 26.12 32.91
C LEU A 938 -47.24 24.68 32.55
N VAL A 939 -46.26 23.79 32.71
CA VAL A 939 -46.33 22.41 32.20
C VAL A 939 -47.27 21.49 33.00
N GLY A 940 -47.68 21.89 34.20
CA GLY A 940 -48.40 21.01 35.12
C GLY A 940 -47.49 19.94 35.74
N THR A 941 -48.07 18.85 36.23
CA THR A 941 -47.34 17.71 36.80
C THR A 941 -47.66 16.46 35.99
N TRP A 942 -46.65 15.61 35.78
CA TRP A 942 -46.75 14.44 34.91
C TRP A 942 -46.25 13.19 35.62
N SER A 943 -46.97 12.07 35.43
CA SER A 943 -46.56 10.76 35.93
C SER A 943 -46.61 9.72 34.80
N PRO A 944 -45.53 8.93 34.58
CA PRO A 944 -44.22 9.01 35.23
C PRO A 944 -43.49 10.35 34.99
N LYS A 945 -42.54 10.71 35.86
CA LYS A 945 -41.72 11.92 35.72
C LYS A 945 -41.03 11.91 34.36
N VAL A 946 -41.21 12.99 33.61
CA VAL A 946 -40.73 13.15 32.23
C VAL A 946 -39.37 13.84 32.19
N ASP A 947 -38.64 13.65 31.10
CA ASP A 947 -37.27 14.14 30.95
C ASP A 947 -37.24 15.53 30.29
N SER A 948 -38.21 15.83 29.42
CA SER A 948 -38.34 17.15 28.79
C SER A 948 -39.76 17.46 28.29
N TYR A 949 -40.00 18.72 27.90
CA TYR A 949 -41.27 19.20 27.37
C TYR A 949 -41.10 19.90 26.02
N ARG A 950 -42.11 19.83 25.16
CA ARG A 950 -42.32 20.75 24.03
C ARG A 950 -43.68 21.42 24.13
N TYR A 951 -43.79 22.58 23.51
CA TYR A 951 -44.99 23.40 23.53
C TYR A 951 -45.52 23.55 22.11
N GLU A 952 -46.84 23.55 21.99
CA GLU A 952 -47.55 23.86 20.75
C GLU A 952 -48.68 24.80 21.10
N TRP A 953 -48.51 26.09 20.78
CA TRP A 953 -49.54 27.09 21.02
C TRP A 953 -50.62 27.02 19.95
N ARG A 954 -51.88 27.11 20.36
CA ARG A 954 -53.04 27.04 19.48
C ARG A 954 -53.97 28.24 19.69
N LEU A 955 -54.51 28.75 18.60
CA LEU A 955 -55.45 29.86 18.56
C LEU A 955 -56.75 29.39 17.91
N ASN A 956 -57.86 29.47 18.64
CA ASN A 956 -59.15 28.88 18.26
C ASN A 956 -58.99 27.40 17.80
N GLY A 957 -58.16 26.64 18.50
CA GLY A 957 -57.90 25.22 18.21
C GLY A 957 -56.88 24.95 17.09
N LYS A 958 -56.50 25.95 16.29
CA LYS A 958 -55.49 25.82 15.21
C LYS A 958 -54.08 26.11 15.71
N VAL A 959 -53.08 25.34 15.24
CA VAL A 959 -51.66 25.53 15.62
C VAL A 959 -51.13 26.87 15.11
N ILE A 960 -50.45 27.61 15.98
CA ILE A 960 -49.72 28.82 15.62
C ILE A 960 -48.34 28.38 15.13
N LYS A 961 -48.11 28.42 13.81
CA LYS A 961 -46.84 28.01 13.20
C LYS A 961 -45.66 28.78 13.81
N GLY A 962 -44.61 28.06 14.21
CA GLY A 962 -43.40 28.63 14.84
C GLY A 962 -43.51 28.93 16.33
N ALA A 963 -44.70 28.86 16.94
CA ALA A 963 -44.87 29.08 18.38
C ALA A 963 -44.65 27.77 19.16
N THR A 964 -43.39 27.41 19.37
CA THR A 964 -42.98 26.20 20.10
C THR A 964 -42.25 26.47 21.42
N GLY A 965 -42.05 27.75 21.75
CA GLY A 965 -41.41 28.19 22.98
C GLY A 965 -42.29 28.07 24.22
N LYS A 966 -41.66 28.08 25.40
CA LYS A 966 -42.36 28.15 26.71
C LYS A 966 -43.16 29.43 26.90
N THR A 967 -42.84 30.47 26.14
CA THR A 967 -43.50 31.77 26.15
C THR A 967 -44.04 32.13 24.77
N LEU A 968 -45.09 32.95 24.72
CA LEU A 968 -45.68 33.46 23.48
C LEU A 968 -46.03 34.94 23.63
N LYS A 969 -45.49 35.79 22.74
CA LYS A 969 -45.89 37.20 22.62
C LYS A 969 -47.21 37.29 21.84
N LEU A 970 -48.23 37.91 22.43
CA LEU A 970 -49.57 38.00 21.86
C LEU A 970 -49.65 39.14 20.85
N LYS A 971 -49.89 38.81 19.58
CA LYS A 971 -50.00 39.78 18.47
C LYS A 971 -51.41 40.36 18.38
N SER A 972 -51.56 41.51 17.73
CA SER A 972 -52.86 42.16 17.48
C SER A 972 -53.86 41.22 16.78
N SER A 973 -53.38 40.38 15.86
CA SER A 973 -54.20 39.35 15.16
C SER A 973 -54.77 38.26 16.05
N MET A 974 -54.35 38.17 17.32
CA MET A 974 -54.81 37.19 18.31
C MET A 974 -55.96 37.72 19.19
N ARG A 975 -56.31 39.01 19.10
CA ARG A 975 -57.36 39.66 19.89
C ARG A 975 -58.69 38.90 19.81
N ASN A 976 -59.37 38.76 20.94
CA ASN A 976 -60.67 38.09 21.14
C ASN A 976 -60.70 36.60 20.74
N LYS A 977 -59.54 35.98 20.46
CA LYS A 977 -59.42 34.56 20.14
C LYS A 977 -59.05 33.76 21.40
N LYS A 978 -59.45 32.50 21.42
CA LYS A 978 -59.16 31.52 22.48
C LYS A 978 -57.77 30.95 22.28
N LEU A 979 -56.87 31.22 23.22
CA LEU A 979 -55.51 30.68 23.23
C LEU A 979 -55.43 29.45 24.14
N THR A 980 -54.83 28.38 23.64
CA THR A 980 -54.45 27.19 24.42
C THR A 980 -52.99 26.83 24.15
N VAL A 981 -52.39 26.07 25.05
CA VAL A 981 -51.09 25.42 24.82
C VAL A 981 -51.23 23.92 25.01
N VAL A 982 -50.75 23.16 24.03
CA VAL A 982 -50.54 21.71 24.16
C VAL A 982 -49.11 21.50 24.65
N VAL A 983 -48.97 20.88 25.82
CA VAL A 983 -47.68 20.45 26.35
C VAL A 983 -47.47 18.99 25.99
N ILE A 984 -46.38 18.74 25.27
CA ILE A 984 -45.94 17.42 24.83
C ILE A 984 -44.79 17.01 25.73
N ALA A 985 -45.02 16.03 26.60
CA ALA A 985 -44.07 15.57 27.58
C ALA A 985 -43.33 14.32 27.07
N ARG A 986 -42.00 14.36 27.11
CA ARG A 986 -41.13 13.30 26.60
C ARG A 986 -40.43 12.57 27.71
N LYS A 987 -40.42 11.24 27.60
CA LYS A 987 -39.64 10.36 28.44
C LYS A 987 -38.97 9.29 27.58
N ALA A 988 -37.66 9.11 27.74
CA ALA A 988 -36.90 8.15 26.95
C ALA A 988 -37.51 6.75 27.06
N GLY A 989 -37.80 6.12 25.91
CA GLY A 989 -38.41 4.79 25.84
C GLY A 989 -39.92 4.74 26.09
N TYR A 990 -40.60 5.88 26.28
CA TYR A 990 -42.07 5.96 26.41
C TYR A 990 -42.69 6.66 25.19
N VAL A 991 -43.98 6.46 24.99
CA VAL A 991 -44.78 7.25 24.02
C VAL A 991 -44.91 8.70 24.52
N ASP A 992 -44.91 9.68 23.62
CA ASP A 992 -45.05 11.11 24.00
C ASP A 992 -46.40 11.37 24.67
N GLY A 993 -46.39 11.92 25.89
CA GLY A 993 -47.58 12.37 26.60
C GLY A 993 -48.06 13.71 26.06
N ARG A 994 -49.38 13.91 25.92
CA ARG A 994 -49.94 15.19 25.46
C ARG A 994 -51.07 15.65 26.38
N SER A 995 -51.07 16.95 26.73
CA SER A 995 -52.13 17.56 27.53
C SER A 995 -52.31 19.02 27.13
N THR A 996 -53.57 19.46 27.03
CA THR A 996 -53.93 20.81 26.59
C THR A 996 -54.39 21.64 27.77
N SER A 997 -53.95 22.91 27.83
CA SER A 997 -54.41 23.84 28.84
C SER A 997 -55.89 24.21 28.70
N LYS A 998 -56.49 24.77 29.76
CA LYS A 998 -57.73 25.53 29.62
C LYS A 998 -57.51 26.69 28.65
N ALA A 999 -58.55 27.06 27.90
CA ALA A 999 -58.51 28.18 26.98
C ALA A 999 -58.54 29.52 27.74
N VAL A 1000 -57.73 30.48 27.31
CA VAL A 1000 -57.76 31.87 27.79
C VAL A 1000 -58.07 32.82 26.63
N THR A 1001 -58.94 33.80 26.85
CA THR A 1001 -59.28 34.79 25.81
C THR A 1001 -58.27 35.93 25.80
N VAL A 1002 -57.71 36.25 24.63
CA VAL A 1002 -56.77 37.37 24.47
C VAL A 1002 -57.54 38.70 24.45
N ARG A 1003 -57.41 39.49 25.52
CA ARG A 1003 -58.08 40.77 25.75
C ARG A 1003 -57.43 41.94 25.01
N ARG A 1004 -58.12 43.08 25.01
CA ARG A 1004 -57.72 44.28 24.28
C ARG A 1004 -56.41 44.91 24.74
#